data_AF-A0A3A8S139-F1
#
_entry.id   AF-A0A3A8S139-F1
#
_cell.length_a   1.000
_cell.length_b   1.000
_cell.length_c   1.000
_cell.angle_alpha   90.00
_cell.angle_beta   90.00
_cell.angle_gamma   90.00
#
_symmetry.space_group_name_H-M   'P 1'
#
loop_
_entity.id
_entity.type
_entity.pdbx_description
1 polymer ?
#
loop_
_entity_poly.entity_id
_entity_poly.type
_entity_poly.pdbx_seq_one_letter_code
_entity_poly.pdbx_strand_id
1 'polypeptide(L)'
;MDSPGAERPRRRLTRIIAGAGLLFLATFVLLLIAVVTALHNLDHPWLKPHVVSQVEEASGVRLDYQTARIDVLSGLRLEGLVVRTPPPFQDVAPEFLRVGTLEAAWSFGALLKGPVRVERVAVRDATVVLVADEKGTTSLTNLTGPPEPEPVDEASPGTSQQVADLFASPFPVSSIELSNVSLTYVRVQNGAVVDRWSLRGLEAGIEAKPQDKSWKLLVDLGKPGKPLALTLNREAPAAEALLELALSVEASTDAAHVKVDLDVAKQTFDPRFTLRSLLHGAVTARFDASKQHTTVELERTKLTDSAEVQAQLVLPDASEVPPVLTQALADVDLGRLLRWIPEDLRPFSLERGKVHLEAREVTLSDMPQLGAQGRLGLDVDVAKLLLVQEALKVELGDGRISLTATPDAPQGLAAKLAFVIQGLDVGGATPLRVPKASGELTGHQLRPDLSSPFRVAGDAALAAKVEALDVRASGYRAMAERLGLNLQVPLTAKPPFALKADVPVEVLRVTTEGREVLKGPARVQLHVTDAFPTMEEPRLSKARARLELDVGTLHASLDATKGTDDVAYSLDAQLPDLVMARPFIPDDVAARFPWKNLAVTLASKGRLTALFAPSPRVDHQTELSLKKAGWDDISAASTTLALRSQGDAWKHKGDLALKVEGLRIGETDAGTQHQTLTFDVDRRKLSLKLGLTGNEGLKVAADAALAFNPKARALRMDVKGDFPPLGPLSPLLAKARVPPEVDPSKLAMTGELHGTLTGLITHLGSDGSFRLAPMPPRAASFEGKAHMDLRGVRWKQADQTINVPALRWEGESHADGAQRNVRTTLAVEKLTVSMNDRRFTFADLSSDSTATFTDQWEKGDIELKQLVKVRSMEQKPALPYPVQDVEASFSVVRKPTGVIRIPDLRLSNGGTQTVLKVRGRLDLSNDQQRMGLRGSLEQDLAHLARPGQVEGSGKVTVDFRVASPDLVVFRTTSSLKLQDVNVRMPESGIVVEALNGDVPLTENVEVSQDGVRLLNDLDVNPYSMLRFADQHPLLTRSGFMSADRITTPWVTIAPLAGNLAINQNVFSMSQLEMGVRGGRITGQCMLNWQGKHSTMEAHVRATGVKSSRGEPFDGNAAMVISARDRSINGRAEILRIGNRHLLDLLDVEDPHHTDPATNRVRYALGLGYPEHVRVSFKQGFGSLLITMGGLAKLVSIDEIRGIPLGPIVDRLITTMFPPEALP
;
A
#
# COMPACT_ATOMS: atom_id res chain seq x y z
N MET A 1 -149.53 35.66 58.62
CA MET A 1 -149.95 34.86 59.79
C MET A 1 -148.81 34.87 60.78
N ASP A 2 -149.15 34.89 62.06
CA ASP A 2 -148.44 35.68 63.08
C ASP A 2 -147.25 35.01 63.79
N SER A 3 -146.53 35.83 64.57
CA SER A 3 -145.37 35.57 65.47
C SER A 3 -145.76 34.79 66.76
N PRO A 4 -144.87 34.51 67.79
CA PRO A 4 -143.44 34.83 68.04
C PRO A 4 -142.56 33.58 68.42
N GLY A 5 -141.33 33.60 68.95
CA GLY A 5 -140.28 34.64 69.15
C GLY A 5 -139.38 34.42 70.42
N ALA A 6 -138.14 34.93 70.41
CA ALA A 6 -137.12 34.99 71.52
C ALA A 6 -136.52 33.63 72.04
N GLU A 7 -135.29 33.50 72.58
CA GLU A 7 -134.08 34.36 72.68
C GLU A 7 -132.74 33.55 72.83
N ARG A 8 -131.61 34.23 73.09
CA ARG A 8 -130.18 33.78 73.08
C ARG A 8 -129.73 33.09 74.41
N PRO A 9 -128.54 32.39 74.54
CA PRO A 9 -127.20 32.90 74.13
C PRO A 9 -126.07 31.93 73.68
N ARG A 10 -125.11 32.47 72.91
CA ARG A 10 -123.80 31.88 72.57
C ARG A 10 -122.71 32.32 73.55
N ARG A 11 -121.97 31.41 74.22
CA ARG A 11 -120.67 31.76 74.86
C ARG A 11 -119.66 30.62 75.20
N ARG A 12 -119.85 29.37 74.75
CA ARG A 12 -118.92 28.24 75.05
C ARG A 12 -117.92 27.85 73.94
N LEU A 13 -118.19 28.15 72.66
CA LEU A 13 -117.38 27.62 71.54
C LEU A 13 -116.00 28.29 71.39
N THR A 14 -115.89 29.59 71.68
CA THR A 14 -114.64 30.36 71.50
C THR A 14 -113.52 29.98 72.48
N ARG A 15 -113.84 29.41 73.66
CA ARG A 15 -112.80 28.94 74.60
C ARG A 15 -112.15 27.62 74.18
N ILE A 16 -112.86 26.76 73.44
CA ILE A 16 -112.29 25.49 72.96
C ILE A 16 -111.39 25.74 71.76
N ILE A 17 -111.78 26.63 70.84
CA ILE A 17 -110.93 27.02 69.70
C ILE A 17 -109.70 27.80 70.18
N ALA A 18 -109.85 28.70 71.17
CA ALA A 18 -108.70 29.36 71.80
C ALA A 18 -107.80 28.36 72.56
N GLY A 19 -108.36 27.41 73.29
CA GLY A 19 -107.61 26.39 74.02
C GLY A 19 -106.86 25.41 73.11
N ALA A 20 -107.52 24.93 72.04
CA ALA A 20 -106.88 24.10 71.02
C ALA A 20 -105.82 24.88 70.23
N GLY A 21 -106.09 26.14 69.87
CA GLY A 21 -105.12 27.03 69.22
C GLY A 21 -103.91 27.35 70.12
N LEU A 22 -104.12 27.54 71.43
CA LEU A 22 -103.04 27.78 72.39
C LEU A 22 -102.27 26.48 72.69
N LEU A 23 -102.92 25.31 72.70
CA LEU A 23 -102.24 24.02 72.77
C LEU A 23 -101.43 23.77 71.50
N PHE A 24 -101.99 23.98 70.30
CA PHE A 24 -101.27 23.83 69.04
C PHE A 24 -100.12 24.83 68.93
N LEU A 25 -100.29 26.07 69.38
CA LEU A 25 -99.23 27.07 69.46
C LEU A 25 -98.18 26.70 70.51
N ALA A 26 -98.56 26.18 71.67
CA ALA A 26 -97.63 25.74 72.71
C ALA A 26 -96.86 24.48 72.30
N THR A 27 -97.51 23.53 71.62
CA THR A 27 -96.87 22.35 71.02
C THR A 27 -95.99 22.75 69.84
N PHE A 28 -96.42 23.71 69.00
CA PHE A 28 -95.59 24.25 67.93
C PHE A 28 -94.37 25.02 68.47
N VAL A 29 -94.53 25.80 69.54
CA VAL A 29 -93.44 26.50 70.22
C VAL A 29 -92.53 25.52 70.97
N LEU A 30 -93.05 24.47 71.60
CA LEU A 30 -92.24 23.40 72.19
C LEU A 30 -91.51 22.57 71.13
N LEU A 31 -92.14 22.31 69.98
CA LEU A 31 -91.50 21.66 68.84
C LEU A 31 -90.42 22.56 68.24
N LEU A 32 -90.69 23.87 68.10
CA LEU A 32 -89.73 24.86 67.63
C LEU A 32 -88.55 24.99 68.60
N ILE A 33 -88.81 25.05 69.92
CA ILE A 33 -87.77 25.05 70.95
C ILE A 33 -86.97 23.75 70.92
N ALA A 34 -87.63 22.58 70.82
CA ALA A 34 -86.95 21.29 70.74
C ALA A 34 -86.09 21.18 69.48
N VAL A 35 -86.57 21.65 68.33
CA VAL A 35 -85.82 21.72 67.06
C VAL A 35 -84.65 22.70 67.18
N VAL A 36 -84.85 23.90 67.72
CA VAL A 36 -83.78 24.88 67.95
C VAL A 36 -82.74 24.37 68.96
N THR A 37 -83.15 23.68 70.02
CA THR A 37 -82.23 23.08 71.01
C THR A 37 -81.47 21.87 70.43
N ALA A 38 -82.10 21.06 69.57
CA ALA A 38 -81.46 19.98 68.84
C ALA A 38 -80.46 20.51 67.81
N LEU A 39 -80.82 21.58 67.09
CA LEU A 39 -79.93 22.29 66.17
C LEU A 39 -78.74 22.95 66.89
N HIS A 40 -78.93 23.43 68.12
CA HIS A 40 -77.86 24.02 68.93
C HIS A 40 -76.92 22.99 69.60
N ASN A 41 -77.31 21.71 69.71
CA ASN A 41 -76.50 20.63 70.30
C ASN A 41 -76.55 19.34 69.43
N LEU A 42 -76.01 19.41 68.21
CA LEU A 42 -76.02 18.30 67.24
C LEU A 42 -75.01 17.19 67.59
N ASP A 43 -74.14 17.42 68.57
CA ASP A 43 -73.16 16.49 69.11
C ASP A 43 -73.75 15.50 70.14
N HIS A 44 -74.99 15.72 70.60
CA HIS A 44 -75.63 14.88 71.61
C HIS A 44 -75.68 13.39 71.18
N PRO A 45 -75.26 12.42 72.02
CA PRO A 45 -75.09 11.01 71.66
C PRO A 45 -76.18 10.25 70.88
N TRP A 46 -77.45 10.70 70.89
CA TRP A 46 -78.53 10.08 70.11
C TRP A 46 -78.76 10.76 68.75
N LEU A 47 -78.46 12.07 68.65
CA LEU A 47 -78.60 12.87 67.42
C LEU A 47 -77.39 12.68 66.50
N LYS A 48 -76.17 12.75 67.05
CA LYS A 48 -74.93 12.70 66.25
C LYS A 48 -74.87 11.51 65.26
N PRO A 49 -75.20 10.25 65.63
CA PRO A 49 -75.16 9.14 64.70
C PRO A 49 -76.12 9.30 63.50
N HIS A 50 -77.31 9.86 63.73
CA HIS A 50 -78.31 10.10 62.70
C HIS A 50 -77.91 11.25 61.76
N VAL A 51 -77.31 12.31 62.31
CA VAL A 51 -76.79 13.44 61.52
C VAL A 51 -75.64 12.98 60.64
N VAL A 52 -74.67 12.24 61.20
CA VAL A 52 -73.54 11.69 60.43
C VAL A 52 -74.02 10.71 59.37
N SER A 53 -74.94 9.79 59.68
CA SER A 53 -75.44 8.83 58.70
C SER A 53 -76.22 9.49 57.56
N GLN A 54 -77.05 10.50 57.83
CA GLN A 54 -77.77 11.22 56.78
C GLN A 54 -76.83 12.04 55.90
N VAL A 55 -75.73 12.58 56.44
CA VAL A 55 -74.75 13.28 55.60
C VAL A 55 -73.89 12.30 54.80
N GLU A 56 -73.50 11.13 55.35
CA GLU A 56 -72.84 10.06 54.58
C GLU A 56 -73.75 9.53 53.46
N GLU A 57 -75.06 9.36 53.71
CA GLU A 57 -76.06 8.94 52.72
C GLU A 57 -76.30 10.00 51.63
N ALA A 58 -76.37 11.28 52.00
CA ALA A 58 -76.65 12.38 51.06
C ALA A 58 -75.41 12.85 50.26
N SER A 59 -74.20 12.64 50.76
CA SER A 59 -72.95 13.11 50.11
C SER A 59 -72.02 11.99 49.64
N GLY A 60 -72.22 10.74 50.07
CA GLY A 60 -71.28 9.64 49.87
C GLY A 60 -70.01 9.73 50.72
N VAL A 61 -69.86 10.77 51.56
CA VAL A 61 -68.62 11.09 52.28
C VAL A 61 -68.69 10.68 53.74
N ARG A 62 -67.71 9.88 54.18
CA ARG A 62 -67.49 9.53 55.59
C ARG A 62 -66.87 10.70 56.35
N LEU A 63 -67.66 11.32 57.21
CA LEU A 63 -67.20 12.38 58.10
C LEU A 63 -67.49 12.12 59.57
N ASP A 64 -66.77 12.83 60.44
CA ASP A 64 -66.97 12.87 61.90
C ASP A 64 -66.69 14.31 62.38
N TYR A 65 -67.23 14.71 63.53
CA TYR A 65 -67.04 16.05 64.10
C TYR A 65 -67.02 15.99 65.64
N GLN A 66 -66.32 16.90 66.32
CA GLN A 66 -66.31 16.92 67.78
C GLN A 66 -67.55 17.64 68.33
N THR A 67 -67.76 18.89 67.93
CA THR A 67 -68.93 19.69 68.31
C THR A 67 -69.58 20.28 67.06
N ALA A 68 -70.90 20.43 67.09
CA ALA A 68 -71.68 21.03 66.00
C ALA A 68 -72.90 21.77 66.57
N ARG A 69 -73.00 23.06 66.26
CA ARG A 69 -74.15 23.89 66.65
C ARG A 69 -74.61 24.80 65.53
N ILE A 70 -75.92 24.90 65.36
CA ILE A 70 -76.61 25.82 64.44
C ILE A 70 -77.40 26.80 65.30
N ASP A 71 -76.87 28.02 65.40
CA ASP A 71 -77.56 29.19 65.90
C ASP A 71 -78.43 29.74 64.76
N VAL A 72 -79.70 29.30 64.71
CA VAL A 72 -80.63 29.53 63.58
C VAL A 72 -80.68 30.99 63.07
N LEU A 73 -80.46 31.97 63.95
CA LEU A 73 -80.50 33.40 63.63
C LEU A 73 -79.13 34.04 63.31
N SER A 74 -78.00 33.35 63.53
CA SER A 74 -76.66 33.95 63.46
C SER A 74 -75.55 33.10 62.83
N GLY A 75 -75.65 31.77 62.79
CA GLY A 75 -74.63 30.94 62.12
C GLY A 75 -74.54 29.46 62.50
N LEU A 76 -73.63 28.76 61.82
CA LEU A 76 -73.15 27.41 62.10
C LEU A 76 -71.74 27.49 62.69
N ARG A 77 -71.45 26.67 63.71
CA ARG A 77 -70.08 26.41 64.18
C ARG A 77 -69.85 24.90 64.30
N LEU A 78 -68.78 24.43 63.68
CA LEU A 78 -68.27 23.06 63.75
C LEU A 78 -66.85 23.08 64.29
N GLU A 79 -66.50 22.13 65.16
CA GLU A 79 -65.14 21.97 65.68
C GLU A 79 -64.66 20.53 65.50
N GLY A 80 -63.38 20.36 65.16
CA GLY A 80 -62.76 19.05 64.97
C GLY A 80 -63.44 18.19 63.89
N LEU A 81 -63.84 18.81 62.77
CA LEU A 81 -64.40 18.11 61.61
C LEU A 81 -63.30 17.28 60.92
N VAL A 82 -63.57 16.01 60.65
CA VAL A 82 -62.66 15.08 59.97
C VAL A 82 -63.42 14.35 58.86
N VAL A 83 -62.94 14.47 57.64
CA VAL A 83 -63.36 13.68 56.47
C VAL A 83 -62.35 12.57 56.27
N ARG A 84 -62.81 11.32 56.20
CA ARG A 84 -61.95 10.14 56.00
C ARG A 84 -61.62 9.95 54.53
N THR A 85 -60.43 9.45 54.26
CA THR A 85 -60.00 9.13 52.89
C THR A 85 -60.74 7.90 52.37
N PRO A 86 -61.28 7.93 51.14
CA PRO A 86 -61.92 6.76 50.55
C PRO A 86 -60.90 5.66 50.20
N PRO A 87 -61.30 4.38 50.18
CA PRO A 87 -60.49 3.30 49.63
C PRO A 87 -60.05 3.60 48.17
N PRO A 88 -58.87 3.14 47.72
CA PRO A 88 -57.90 2.30 48.44
C PRO A 88 -56.90 3.09 49.30
N PHE A 89 -56.95 4.43 49.34
CA PHE A 89 -55.87 5.25 49.91
C PHE A 89 -55.92 5.42 51.44
N GLN A 90 -56.95 4.86 52.10
CA GLN A 90 -57.18 4.97 53.54
C GLN A 90 -56.00 4.47 54.39
N ASP A 91 -55.28 3.43 53.96
CA ASP A 91 -54.13 2.87 54.70
C ASP A 91 -52.88 3.76 54.65
N VAL A 92 -52.80 4.66 53.65
CA VAL A 92 -51.66 5.57 53.42
C VAL A 92 -51.91 6.95 54.06
N ALA A 93 -53.15 7.42 53.99
CA ALA A 93 -53.62 8.61 54.67
C ALA A 93 -55.03 8.34 55.19
N PRO A 94 -55.25 8.16 56.51
CA PRO A 94 -56.58 7.82 57.04
C PRO A 94 -57.58 8.98 56.98
N GLU A 95 -57.08 10.22 56.89
CA GLU A 95 -57.85 11.46 56.91
C GLU A 95 -57.53 12.26 55.65
N PHE A 96 -58.58 12.67 54.93
CA PHE A 96 -58.48 13.47 53.71
C PHE A 96 -58.53 14.97 54.02
N LEU A 97 -59.42 15.37 54.93
CA LEU A 97 -59.55 16.74 55.41
C LEU A 97 -59.76 16.69 56.92
N ARG A 98 -59.01 17.50 57.67
CA ARG A 98 -59.23 17.80 59.09
C ARG A 98 -59.36 19.30 59.24
N VAL A 99 -60.36 19.79 59.95
CA VAL A 99 -60.57 21.22 60.23
C VAL A 99 -60.71 21.42 61.73
N GLY A 100 -59.86 22.26 62.32
CA GLY A 100 -59.93 22.61 63.73
C GLY A 100 -61.21 23.38 64.08
N THR A 101 -61.50 24.45 63.34
CA THR A 101 -62.73 25.25 63.51
C THR A 101 -63.30 25.67 62.16
N LEU A 102 -64.61 25.51 61.98
CA LEU A 102 -65.36 26.07 60.85
C LEU A 102 -66.55 26.88 61.39
N GLU A 103 -66.58 28.17 61.08
CA GLU A 103 -67.68 29.07 61.43
C GLU A 103 -68.31 29.62 60.15
N ALA A 104 -69.63 29.59 60.03
CA ALA A 104 -70.36 30.19 58.93
C ALA A 104 -71.48 31.08 59.49
N ALA A 105 -71.30 32.40 59.40
CA ALA A 105 -72.23 33.40 59.96
C ALA A 105 -73.23 33.88 58.90
N TRP A 106 -74.48 34.08 59.30
CA TRP A 106 -75.56 34.62 58.45
C TRP A 106 -76.50 35.49 59.27
N SER A 107 -77.19 36.44 58.64
CA SER A 107 -78.27 37.19 59.26
C SER A 107 -79.66 36.72 58.79
N PHE A 108 -80.66 36.89 59.65
CA PHE A 108 -82.06 36.57 59.33
C PHE A 108 -82.61 37.37 58.12
N GLY A 109 -82.06 38.56 57.86
CA GLY A 109 -82.38 39.36 56.67
C GLY A 109 -81.82 38.76 55.37
N ALA A 110 -80.58 38.26 55.41
CA ALA A 110 -79.95 37.59 54.27
C ALA A 110 -80.72 36.32 53.86
N LEU A 111 -81.11 35.48 54.83
CA LEU A 111 -81.86 34.23 54.59
C LEU A 111 -83.23 34.41 53.90
N LEU A 112 -83.90 35.56 54.07
CA LEU A 112 -85.27 35.77 53.58
C LEU A 112 -85.38 36.63 52.31
N LYS A 113 -84.38 37.47 52.01
CA LYS A 113 -84.46 38.46 50.91
C LYS A 113 -83.15 38.71 50.15
N GLY A 114 -82.04 38.09 50.54
CA GLY A 114 -80.72 38.34 49.94
C GLY A 114 -80.31 37.35 48.84
N PRO A 115 -79.52 37.78 47.84
CA PRO A 115 -78.80 36.86 46.95
C PRO A 115 -77.65 36.13 47.68
N VAL A 116 -76.99 36.81 48.63
CA VAL A 116 -75.97 36.24 49.52
C VAL A 116 -76.68 35.56 50.70
N ARG A 117 -76.32 34.30 51.00
CA ARG A 117 -76.94 33.51 52.09
C ARG A 117 -76.06 33.37 53.32
N VAL A 118 -74.75 33.58 53.18
CA VAL A 118 -73.76 33.51 54.28
C VAL A 118 -72.86 34.74 54.21
N GLU A 119 -72.70 35.47 55.31
CA GLU A 119 -71.95 36.73 55.33
C GLU A 119 -70.44 36.50 55.47
N ARG A 120 -70.06 35.51 56.28
CA ARG A 120 -68.67 35.15 56.56
C ARG A 120 -68.53 33.66 56.80
N VAL A 121 -67.55 33.04 56.16
CA VAL A 121 -67.06 31.69 56.50
C VAL A 121 -65.63 31.82 57.01
N ALA A 122 -65.32 31.30 58.19
CA ALA A 122 -63.97 31.26 58.74
C ALA A 122 -63.55 29.82 58.98
N VAL A 123 -62.42 29.41 58.38
CA VAL A 123 -61.84 28.08 58.50
C VAL A 123 -60.46 28.20 59.13
N ARG A 124 -60.25 27.52 60.26
CA ARG A 124 -59.02 27.59 61.05
C ARG A 124 -58.42 26.20 61.25
N ASP A 125 -57.10 26.12 61.19
CA ASP A 125 -56.31 24.92 61.43
C ASP A 125 -56.77 23.75 60.55
N ALA A 126 -56.86 24.00 59.24
CA ALA A 126 -57.25 22.99 58.25
C ALA A 126 -56.03 22.24 57.70
N THR A 127 -56.13 20.91 57.60
CA THR A 127 -55.14 20.03 56.99
C THR A 127 -55.82 19.22 55.91
N VAL A 128 -55.34 19.32 54.66
CA VAL A 128 -55.80 18.50 53.53
C VAL A 128 -54.71 17.52 53.15
N VAL A 129 -55.06 16.25 52.93
CA VAL A 129 -54.12 15.21 52.49
C VAL A 129 -54.61 14.60 51.17
N LEU A 130 -53.95 15.00 50.08
CA LEU A 130 -54.18 14.47 48.75
C LEU A 130 -53.23 13.31 48.49
N VAL A 131 -53.78 12.11 48.23
CA VAL A 131 -53.01 10.93 47.80
C VAL A 131 -53.23 10.75 46.30
N ALA A 132 -52.18 10.41 45.55
CA ALA A 132 -52.26 10.16 44.11
C ALA A 132 -51.45 8.94 43.69
N ASP A 133 -52.01 8.13 42.78
CA ASP A 133 -51.36 6.96 42.19
C ASP A 133 -50.69 7.24 40.82
N GLU A 134 -50.04 6.23 40.25
CA GLU A 134 -49.37 6.30 38.95
C GLU A 134 -50.31 6.50 37.75
N LYS A 135 -51.61 6.25 37.93
CA LYS A 135 -52.65 6.44 36.90
C LYS A 135 -53.28 7.82 36.95
N GLY A 136 -52.85 8.66 37.90
CA GLY A 136 -53.43 9.99 38.16
C GLY A 136 -54.71 9.94 38.99
N THR A 137 -55.11 8.77 39.51
CA THR A 137 -56.26 8.66 40.41
C THR A 137 -55.90 9.30 41.75
N THR A 138 -56.72 10.23 42.24
CA THR A 138 -56.48 10.90 43.52
C THR A 138 -57.52 10.54 44.58
N SER A 139 -57.19 10.76 45.86
CA SER A 139 -58.15 10.66 46.95
C SER A 139 -59.33 11.62 46.80
N LEU A 140 -59.16 12.75 46.11
CA LEU A 140 -60.24 13.67 45.76
C LEU A 140 -61.13 13.09 44.63
N THR A 141 -60.54 12.53 43.58
CA THR A 141 -61.29 11.91 42.46
C THR A 141 -62.15 10.73 42.94
N ASN A 142 -61.63 9.95 43.91
CA ASN A 142 -62.38 8.86 44.55
C ASN A 142 -63.44 9.35 45.55
N LEU A 143 -63.38 10.62 45.97
CA LEU A 143 -64.38 11.24 46.86
C LEU A 143 -65.54 11.83 46.07
N THR A 144 -65.28 12.40 44.89
CA THR A 144 -66.29 13.02 44.01
C THR A 144 -66.94 12.03 43.03
N GLY A 145 -66.34 10.85 42.84
CA GLY A 145 -66.71 9.92 41.77
C GLY A 145 -66.14 10.33 40.41
N PRO A 146 -66.19 9.44 39.40
CA PRO A 146 -65.88 9.80 38.02
C PRO A 146 -66.92 10.81 37.50
N PRO A 147 -66.52 11.82 36.71
CA PRO A 147 -67.47 12.76 36.12
C PRO A 147 -68.45 12.00 35.22
N GLU A 148 -69.74 12.29 35.39
CA GLU A 148 -70.79 11.76 34.52
C GLU A 148 -70.59 12.37 33.12
N PRO A 149 -70.59 11.56 32.04
CA PRO A 149 -70.33 12.07 30.70
C PRO A 149 -71.47 13.01 30.26
N GLU A 150 -71.17 14.29 30.14
CA GLU A 150 -72.15 15.30 29.71
C GLU A 150 -72.73 14.95 28.33
N PRO A 151 -74.03 15.22 28.09
CA PRO A 151 -74.65 15.00 26.80
C PRO A 151 -74.03 15.93 25.74
N VAL A 152 -73.38 15.32 24.76
CA VAL A 152 -72.77 16.01 23.62
C VAL A 152 -73.86 16.46 22.64
N ASP A 153 -74.44 17.65 22.86
CA ASP A 153 -75.09 18.48 21.81
C ASP A 153 -75.63 19.83 22.37
N GLU A 154 -74.73 20.67 22.87
CA GLU A 154 -74.89 22.14 22.81
C GLU A 154 -73.49 22.77 22.87
N ALA A 155 -73.19 23.72 21.98
CA ALA A 155 -71.87 24.36 21.96
C ALA A 155 -71.71 25.17 23.26
N SER A 156 -70.84 24.71 24.16
CA SER A 156 -70.64 25.35 25.46
C SER A 156 -70.34 26.84 25.26
N PRO A 157 -70.97 27.75 26.04
CA PRO A 157 -70.74 29.18 25.89
C PRO A 157 -69.26 29.52 25.99
N GLY A 158 -68.84 30.56 25.27
CA GLY A 158 -67.45 31.00 25.21
C GLY A 158 -66.84 31.33 26.57
N THR A 159 -65.51 31.29 26.70
CA THR A 159 -64.83 31.64 27.95
C THR A 159 -65.22 33.02 28.49
N SER A 160 -65.32 34.04 27.63
CA SER A 160 -65.74 35.39 28.05
C SER A 160 -67.20 35.43 28.52
N GLN A 161 -68.03 34.55 27.97
CA GLN A 161 -69.46 34.45 28.23
C GLN A 161 -69.75 33.63 29.49
N GLN A 162 -69.04 32.52 29.72
CA GLN A 162 -69.03 31.77 30.99
C GLN A 162 -68.60 32.63 32.16
N VAL A 163 -67.58 33.47 31.98
CA VAL A 163 -67.13 34.42 33.01
C VAL A 163 -68.21 35.48 33.28
N ALA A 164 -68.84 36.04 32.24
CA ALA A 164 -69.95 36.97 32.40
C ALA A 164 -71.13 36.33 33.16
N ASP A 165 -71.53 35.11 32.83
CA ASP A 165 -72.62 34.37 33.48
C ASP A 165 -72.30 33.99 34.94
N LEU A 166 -71.04 33.64 35.23
CA LEU A 166 -70.55 33.37 36.58
C LEU A 166 -70.63 34.62 37.46
N PHE A 167 -70.15 35.77 36.97
CA PHE A 167 -70.18 37.04 37.72
C PHE A 167 -71.55 37.74 37.71
N ALA A 168 -72.47 37.34 36.83
CA ALA A 168 -73.89 37.72 36.87
C ALA A 168 -74.71 36.86 37.85
N SER A 169 -74.28 35.61 38.09
CA SER A 169 -74.92 34.71 39.05
C SER A 169 -74.63 35.15 40.50
N PRO A 170 -75.59 35.09 41.44
CA PRO A 170 -75.37 35.57 42.80
C PRO A 170 -74.40 34.67 43.58
N PHE A 171 -73.24 35.21 43.95
CA PHE A 171 -72.26 34.48 44.76
C PHE A 171 -72.76 34.25 46.19
N PRO A 172 -72.75 33.00 46.72
CA PRO A 172 -73.50 32.66 47.93
C PRO A 172 -72.89 33.16 49.26
N VAL A 173 -71.61 33.57 49.25
CA VAL A 173 -70.83 33.91 50.46
C VAL A 173 -70.08 35.24 50.28
N SER A 174 -70.29 36.26 51.13
CA SER A 174 -69.58 37.55 50.92
C SER A 174 -68.12 37.58 51.39
N SER A 175 -67.72 36.77 52.36
CA SER A 175 -66.31 36.67 52.80
C SER A 175 -65.93 35.27 53.27
N ILE A 176 -64.72 34.82 52.92
CA ILE A 176 -64.12 33.57 53.41
C ILE A 176 -62.73 33.89 53.94
N GLU A 177 -62.46 33.52 55.19
CA GLU A 177 -61.13 33.60 55.81
C GLU A 177 -60.58 32.19 56.03
N LEU A 178 -59.38 31.93 55.54
CA LEU A 178 -58.62 30.71 55.78
C LEU A 178 -57.40 31.06 56.64
N SER A 179 -57.17 30.35 57.74
CA SER A 179 -56.03 30.57 58.64
C SER A 179 -55.33 29.28 59.03
N ASN A 180 -53.99 29.29 59.02
CA ASN A 180 -53.13 28.15 59.34
C ASN A 180 -53.52 26.86 58.59
N VAL A 181 -53.71 26.97 57.28
CA VAL A 181 -54.01 25.82 56.40
C VAL A 181 -52.71 25.10 56.03
N SER A 182 -52.77 23.78 55.93
CA SER A 182 -51.70 22.95 55.40
C SER A 182 -52.21 21.95 54.37
N LEU A 183 -51.41 21.73 53.34
CA LEU A 183 -51.66 20.80 52.25
C LEU A 183 -50.55 19.74 52.25
N THR A 184 -50.91 18.47 52.32
CA THR A 184 -49.97 17.35 52.20
C THR A 184 -50.30 16.57 50.94
N TYR A 185 -49.30 16.36 50.09
CA TYR A 185 -49.39 15.56 48.88
C TYR A 185 -48.58 14.28 49.05
N VAL A 186 -49.21 13.12 48.82
CA VAL A 186 -48.58 11.80 48.96
C VAL A 186 -48.69 11.07 47.63
N ARG A 187 -47.55 10.75 47.00
CA ARG A 187 -47.52 9.93 45.79
C ARG A 187 -47.27 8.47 46.15
N VAL A 188 -48.11 7.58 45.65
CA VAL A 188 -48.02 6.13 45.87
C VAL A 188 -47.75 5.35 44.58
N GLN A 189 -46.95 4.29 44.70
CA GLN A 189 -46.66 3.32 43.65
C GLN A 189 -46.82 1.93 44.26
N ASN A 190 -47.63 1.08 43.64
CA ASN A 190 -47.94 -0.28 44.15
C ASN A 190 -48.37 -0.31 45.64
N GLY A 191 -49.06 0.74 46.11
CA GLY A 191 -49.52 0.88 47.51
C GLY A 191 -48.46 1.40 48.50
N ALA A 192 -47.19 1.55 48.10
CA ALA A 192 -46.14 2.14 48.91
C ALA A 192 -46.00 3.65 48.65
N VAL A 193 -45.66 4.43 49.67
CA VAL A 193 -45.35 5.86 49.53
C VAL A 193 -43.99 6.03 48.86
N VAL A 194 -43.98 6.66 47.68
CA VAL A 194 -42.76 7.01 46.94
C VAL A 194 -42.24 8.38 47.35
N ASP A 195 -43.17 9.30 47.62
CA ASP A 195 -42.85 10.69 47.90
C ASP A 195 -43.94 11.32 48.75
N ARG A 196 -43.55 12.15 49.72
CA ARG A 196 -44.48 12.95 50.53
C ARG A 196 -43.97 14.38 50.61
N TRP A 197 -44.83 15.31 50.23
CA TRP A 197 -44.63 16.75 50.30
C TRP A 197 -45.67 17.35 51.25
N SER A 198 -45.30 18.36 52.04
CA SER A 198 -46.25 19.15 52.81
C SER A 198 -45.93 20.64 52.72
N LEU A 199 -46.96 21.45 52.45
CA LEU A 199 -46.94 22.90 52.42
C LEU A 199 -47.74 23.41 53.63
N ARG A 200 -47.12 24.24 54.48
CA ARG A 200 -47.71 24.74 55.73
C ARG A 200 -47.67 26.26 55.78
N GLY A 201 -48.58 26.85 56.56
CA GLY A 201 -48.68 28.30 56.77
C GLY A 201 -49.58 29.02 55.75
N LEU A 202 -50.47 28.31 55.07
CA LEU A 202 -51.38 28.94 54.10
C LEU A 202 -52.47 29.76 54.83
N GLU A 203 -52.62 31.01 54.43
CA GLU A 203 -53.65 31.93 54.89
C GLU A 203 -54.21 32.67 53.67
N ALA A 204 -55.53 32.84 53.62
CA ALA A 204 -56.20 33.51 52.51
C ALA A 204 -57.40 34.32 53.00
N GLY A 205 -57.55 35.54 52.49
CA GLY A 205 -58.79 36.31 52.56
C GLY A 205 -59.45 36.33 51.20
N ILE A 206 -60.68 35.84 51.10
CA ILE A 206 -61.51 35.88 49.89
C ILE A 206 -62.70 36.79 50.20
N GLU A 207 -62.95 37.81 49.38
CA GLU A 207 -64.02 38.77 49.57
C GLU A 207 -64.78 38.98 48.25
N ALA A 208 -66.10 38.84 48.27
CA ALA A 208 -66.97 39.09 47.13
C ALA A 208 -67.76 40.38 47.36
N LYS A 209 -67.39 41.44 46.63
CA LYS A 209 -68.02 42.77 46.71
C LYS A 209 -69.10 42.94 45.64
N PRO A 210 -70.30 43.44 45.97
CA PRO A 210 -71.31 43.76 44.96
C PRO A 210 -70.85 44.94 44.10
N GLN A 211 -71.09 44.87 42.79
CA GLN A 211 -70.76 45.90 41.80
C GLN A 211 -71.92 46.01 40.81
N ASP A 212 -72.76 47.04 40.97
CA ASP A 212 -74.00 47.25 40.21
C ASP A 212 -74.95 46.03 40.17
N LYS A 213 -74.91 45.23 39.08
CA LYS A 213 -75.69 44.00 38.89
C LYS A 213 -74.85 42.72 38.96
N SER A 214 -73.53 42.83 39.11
CA SER A 214 -72.58 41.75 39.21
C SER A 214 -71.84 41.81 40.56
N TRP A 215 -70.80 40.99 40.71
CA TRP A 215 -69.90 41.03 41.85
C TRP A 215 -68.44 41.01 41.40
N LYS A 216 -67.56 41.41 42.32
CA LYS A 216 -66.11 41.47 42.15
C LYS A 216 -65.47 40.60 43.21
N LEU A 217 -64.64 39.64 42.78
CA LEU A 217 -63.85 38.79 43.65
C LEU A 217 -62.52 39.46 43.98
N LEU A 218 -62.13 39.41 45.25
CA LEU A 218 -60.81 39.75 45.73
C LEU A 218 -60.27 38.54 46.52
N VAL A 219 -59.06 38.10 46.21
CA VAL A 219 -58.36 37.03 46.94
C VAL A 219 -56.95 37.48 47.29
N ASP A 220 -56.67 37.66 48.58
CA ASP A 220 -55.36 38.03 49.12
C ASP A 220 -54.75 36.82 49.88
N LEU A 221 -53.58 36.34 49.46
CA LEU A 221 -52.72 35.43 50.24
C LEU A 221 -51.41 36.16 50.54
N GLY A 222 -51.22 36.60 51.79
CA GLY A 222 -50.17 37.57 52.13
C GLY A 222 -50.46 38.97 51.57
N LYS A 223 -49.57 39.95 51.82
CA LYS A 223 -49.67 41.30 51.24
C LYS A 223 -48.31 41.82 50.78
N PRO A 224 -48.26 42.70 49.76
CA PRO A 224 -47.03 43.40 49.40
C PRO A 224 -46.43 44.12 50.62
N GLY A 225 -45.19 43.78 51.00
CA GLY A 225 -44.51 44.29 52.21
C GLY A 225 -44.79 43.52 53.51
N LYS A 226 -45.71 42.54 53.50
CA LYS A 226 -45.88 41.53 54.55
C LYS A 226 -46.25 40.18 53.88
N PRO A 227 -45.29 39.51 53.22
CA PRO A 227 -45.54 38.25 52.56
C PRO A 227 -45.92 37.15 53.57
N LEU A 228 -46.62 36.15 53.07
CA LEU A 228 -46.99 34.95 53.81
C LEU A 228 -45.81 33.99 53.83
N ALA A 229 -45.33 33.64 55.02
CA ALA A 229 -44.25 32.68 55.20
C ALA A 229 -44.80 31.25 55.07
N LEU A 230 -44.38 30.54 54.02
CA LEU A 230 -44.77 29.16 53.75
C LEU A 230 -43.60 28.21 53.98
N THR A 231 -43.87 27.04 54.56
CA THR A 231 -42.87 25.98 54.72
C THR A 231 -43.23 24.80 53.82
N LEU A 232 -42.36 24.49 52.86
CA LEU A 232 -42.48 23.34 51.95
C LEU A 232 -41.46 22.26 52.35
N ASN A 233 -41.95 21.13 52.84
CA ASN A 233 -41.15 20.00 53.30
C ASN A 233 -41.37 18.76 52.45
N ARG A 234 -40.28 18.01 52.18
CA ARG A 234 -40.28 16.69 51.54
C ARG A 234 -39.62 15.67 52.48
N GLU A 235 -40.21 14.49 52.61
CA GLU A 235 -39.71 13.46 53.54
C GLU A 235 -38.56 12.59 52.97
N ALA A 236 -38.55 12.30 51.67
CA ALA A 236 -37.58 11.39 51.05
C ALA A 236 -37.16 11.85 49.63
N PRO A 237 -35.90 12.31 49.43
CA PRO A 237 -34.93 12.69 50.46
C PRO A 237 -35.45 13.86 51.31
N ALA A 238 -35.02 13.90 52.56
CA ALA A 238 -35.44 14.93 53.52
C ALA A 238 -34.93 16.31 53.09
N ALA A 239 -35.85 17.22 52.78
CA ALA A 239 -35.55 18.59 52.35
C ALA A 239 -36.66 19.58 52.73
N GLU A 240 -36.28 20.84 52.92
CA GLU A 240 -37.11 21.93 53.42
C GLU A 240 -36.85 23.20 52.60
N ALA A 241 -37.91 23.98 52.33
CA ALA A 241 -37.82 25.33 51.80
C ALA A 241 -38.77 26.27 52.57
N LEU A 242 -38.24 27.44 52.92
CA LEU A 242 -38.98 28.59 53.42
C LEU A 242 -39.22 29.53 52.25
N LEU A 243 -40.49 29.73 51.92
CA LEU A 243 -40.96 30.56 50.81
C LEU A 243 -41.69 31.78 51.37
N GLU A 244 -41.62 32.90 50.64
CA GLU A 244 -42.37 34.11 50.93
C GLU A 244 -43.33 34.38 49.76
N LEU A 245 -44.64 34.28 50.01
CA LEU A 245 -45.69 34.46 48.99
C LEU A 245 -46.51 35.74 49.26
N ALA A 246 -46.68 36.57 48.24
CA ALA A 246 -47.78 37.51 48.16
C ALA A 246 -48.53 37.29 46.83
N LEU A 247 -49.79 36.87 46.90
CA LEU A 247 -50.69 36.68 45.77
C LEU A 247 -51.93 37.53 45.98
N SER A 248 -52.26 38.37 45.01
CA SER A 248 -53.52 39.12 44.96
C SER A 248 -54.24 38.84 43.64
N VAL A 249 -55.45 38.30 43.72
CA VAL A 249 -56.35 38.09 42.57
C VAL A 249 -57.53 39.04 42.69
N GLU A 250 -57.78 39.79 41.63
CA GLU A 250 -58.94 40.65 41.45
C GLU A 250 -59.69 40.15 40.21
N ALA A 251 -60.98 39.79 40.32
CA ALA A 251 -61.76 39.29 39.18
C ALA A 251 -63.19 39.85 39.14
N SER A 252 -63.70 40.05 37.93
CA SER A 252 -64.99 40.71 37.63
C SER A 252 -65.53 40.23 36.26
N THR A 253 -66.71 40.72 35.85
CA THR A 253 -67.28 40.45 34.52
C THR A 253 -66.35 40.85 33.36
N ASP A 254 -65.57 41.92 33.53
CA ASP A 254 -64.87 42.59 32.41
C ASP A 254 -63.37 42.28 32.40
N ALA A 255 -62.79 41.96 33.56
CA ALA A 255 -61.37 41.65 33.71
C ALA A 255 -61.06 40.81 34.95
N ALA A 256 -59.96 40.05 34.87
CA ALA A 256 -59.27 39.45 35.99
C ALA A 256 -57.79 39.84 35.98
N HIS A 257 -57.30 40.39 37.10
CA HIS A 257 -55.91 40.76 37.34
C HIS A 257 -55.33 39.90 38.46
N VAL A 258 -54.24 39.20 38.17
CA VAL A 258 -53.51 38.35 39.11
C VAL A 258 -52.11 38.91 39.26
N LYS A 259 -51.71 39.30 40.47
CA LYS A 259 -50.32 39.64 40.79
C LYS A 259 -49.75 38.61 41.76
N VAL A 260 -48.54 38.14 41.48
CA VAL A 260 -47.83 37.14 42.29
C VAL A 260 -46.36 37.51 42.49
N ASP A 261 -45.96 37.55 43.76
CA ASP A 261 -44.59 37.69 44.23
C ASP A 261 -44.28 36.42 45.06
N LEU A 262 -43.37 35.55 44.59
CA LEU A 262 -42.96 34.31 45.25
C LEU A 262 -41.42 34.21 45.31
N ASP A 263 -40.90 34.35 46.53
CA ASP A 263 -39.47 34.32 46.83
C ASP A 263 -39.09 33.11 47.71
N VAL A 264 -37.80 32.78 47.72
CA VAL A 264 -37.19 31.70 48.52
C VAL A 264 -36.27 32.34 49.55
N ALA A 265 -36.66 32.31 50.82
CA ALA A 265 -35.85 32.81 51.92
C ALA A 265 -34.69 31.85 52.25
N LYS A 266 -34.94 30.53 52.19
CA LYS A 266 -33.96 29.47 52.47
C LYS A 266 -34.44 28.14 51.89
N GLN A 267 -33.55 27.29 51.37
CA GLN A 267 -33.90 25.92 50.97
C GLN A 267 -32.74 24.93 51.15
N THR A 268 -33.05 23.63 51.29
CA THR A 268 -32.07 22.53 51.45
C THR A 268 -32.22 21.39 50.43
N PHE A 269 -33.11 21.54 49.43
CA PHE A 269 -33.32 20.57 48.35
C PHE A 269 -32.05 20.31 47.51
N ASP A 270 -31.27 21.36 47.23
CA ASP A 270 -29.89 21.23 46.76
C ASP A 270 -29.08 22.46 47.22
N PRO A 271 -28.02 22.30 48.03
CA PRO A 271 -27.24 23.42 48.57
C PRO A 271 -26.48 24.21 47.49
N ARG A 272 -26.42 23.73 46.24
CA ARG A 272 -25.82 24.45 45.11
C ARG A 272 -26.70 25.57 44.56
N PHE A 273 -28.02 25.55 44.82
CA PHE A 273 -28.94 26.55 44.29
C PHE A 273 -29.19 27.70 45.27
N THR A 274 -28.76 28.89 44.87
CA THR A 274 -28.94 30.16 45.61
C THR A 274 -30.10 30.99 45.04
N LEU A 275 -31.22 30.31 44.75
CA LEU A 275 -32.47 30.94 44.31
C LEU A 275 -32.97 31.90 45.39
N ARG A 276 -33.28 33.15 45.00
CA ARG A 276 -33.92 34.16 45.87
C ARG A 276 -35.35 34.46 45.44
N SER A 277 -35.60 34.53 44.13
CA SER A 277 -36.92 34.73 43.56
C SER A 277 -37.26 33.57 42.64
N LEU A 278 -38.52 33.14 42.64
CA LEU A 278 -39.04 32.09 41.75
C LEU A 278 -39.97 32.68 40.70
N LEU A 279 -40.88 33.57 41.11
CA LEU A 279 -41.88 34.17 40.25
C LEU A 279 -42.23 35.57 40.76
N HIS A 280 -42.04 36.58 39.92
CA HIS A 280 -42.48 37.95 40.20
C HIS A 280 -43.13 38.53 38.95
N GLY A 281 -44.44 38.77 38.98
CA GLY A 281 -45.16 39.24 37.81
C GLY A 281 -46.65 39.47 38.01
N ALA A 282 -47.30 39.93 36.95
CA ALA A 282 -48.74 40.15 36.90
C ALA A 282 -49.32 39.70 35.55
N VAL A 283 -50.56 39.22 35.59
CA VAL A 283 -51.36 38.79 34.44
C VAL A 283 -52.70 39.50 34.48
N THR A 284 -53.09 40.11 33.38
CA THR A 284 -54.40 40.74 33.20
C THR A 284 -55.15 40.06 32.06
N ALA A 285 -56.19 39.30 32.38
CA ALA A 285 -57.20 38.86 31.41
C ALA A 285 -58.30 39.93 31.31
N ARG A 286 -58.70 40.30 30.09
CA ARG A 286 -59.86 41.16 29.79
C ARG A 286 -60.86 40.36 28.97
N PHE A 287 -62.09 40.29 29.43
CA PHE A 287 -63.16 39.49 28.83
C PHE A 287 -64.06 40.41 28.01
N ASP A 288 -64.20 40.17 26.71
CA ASP A 288 -65.07 40.95 25.84
C ASP A 288 -66.16 40.06 25.24
N ALA A 289 -67.25 39.91 26.01
CA ALA A 289 -68.43 39.16 25.60
C ALA A 289 -69.13 39.74 24.35
N SER A 290 -68.84 40.99 23.96
CA SER A 290 -69.38 41.59 22.73
C SER A 290 -68.57 41.21 21.48
N LYS A 291 -67.27 40.93 21.64
CA LYS A 291 -66.36 40.47 20.58
C LYS A 291 -66.06 38.96 20.64
N GLN A 292 -66.61 38.24 21.62
CA GLN A 292 -66.42 36.81 21.86
C GLN A 292 -64.93 36.42 21.93
N HIS A 293 -64.16 37.19 22.71
CA HIS A 293 -62.76 36.88 22.99
C HIS A 293 -62.30 37.31 24.38
N THR A 294 -61.21 36.69 24.82
CA THR A 294 -60.47 37.04 26.02
C THR A 294 -59.06 37.52 25.63
N THR A 295 -58.67 38.73 26.02
CA THR A 295 -57.28 39.21 25.84
C THR A 295 -56.49 38.97 27.12
N VAL A 296 -55.42 38.19 27.07
CA VAL A 296 -54.53 37.92 28.20
C VAL A 296 -53.21 38.66 28.00
N GLU A 297 -52.93 39.61 28.90
CA GLU A 297 -51.72 40.42 28.96
C GLU A 297 -50.87 39.97 30.15
N LEU A 298 -49.77 39.26 29.88
CA LEU A 298 -48.70 38.96 30.81
C LEU A 298 -47.76 40.18 30.86
N GLU A 299 -47.82 40.93 31.96
CA GLU A 299 -46.86 42.00 32.24
C GLU A 299 -45.44 41.42 32.38
N ARG A 300 -44.42 42.29 32.35
CA ARG A 300 -43.00 41.92 32.45
C ARG A 300 -42.72 41.07 33.70
N THR A 301 -42.72 39.76 33.51
CA THR A 301 -42.72 38.75 34.57
C THR A 301 -41.37 38.06 34.63
N LYS A 302 -40.75 38.09 35.80
CA LYS A 302 -39.48 37.41 36.07
C LYS A 302 -39.76 35.98 36.51
N LEU A 303 -39.30 35.06 35.69
CA LEU A 303 -39.24 33.63 35.98
C LEU A 303 -37.82 33.38 36.50
N THR A 304 -37.72 33.26 37.83
CA THR A 304 -36.47 33.21 38.60
C THR A 304 -35.55 34.42 38.41
N ASP A 305 -34.25 34.25 38.70
CA ASP A 305 -33.17 35.21 38.41
C ASP A 305 -32.57 35.07 37.00
N SER A 306 -33.14 34.20 36.15
CA SER A 306 -32.56 33.82 34.84
C SER A 306 -33.39 34.18 33.61
N ALA A 307 -34.70 34.37 33.73
CA ALA A 307 -35.59 34.62 32.60
C ALA A 307 -36.63 35.71 32.89
N GLU A 308 -36.97 36.48 31.88
CA GLU A 308 -37.96 37.55 31.93
C GLU A 308 -38.85 37.49 30.69
N VAL A 309 -40.16 37.45 30.88
CA VAL A 309 -41.15 37.19 29.81
C VAL A 309 -42.26 38.23 29.88
N GLN A 310 -42.69 38.71 28.71
CA GLN A 310 -43.86 39.55 28.51
C GLN A 310 -44.65 39.00 27.31
N ALA A 311 -45.97 38.92 27.38
CA ALA A 311 -46.78 38.40 26.29
C ALA A 311 -48.19 39.00 26.26
N GLN A 312 -48.77 39.11 25.06
CA GLN A 312 -50.15 39.53 24.85
C GLN A 312 -50.83 38.57 23.85
N LEU A 313 -51.78 37.80 24.35
CA LEU A 313 -52.50 36.74 23.65
C LEU A 313 -53.97 37.09 23.52
N VAL A 314 -54.55 36.91 22.33
CA VAL A 314 -56.00 36.98 22.12
C VAL A 314 -56.52 35.55 21.97
N LEU A 315 -57.42 35.15 22.85
CA LEU A 315 -58.11 33.86 22.89
C LEU A 315 -59.54 34.06 22.35
N PRO A 316 -59.87 33.60 21.14
CA PRO A 316 -61.24 33.51 20.67
C PRO A 316 -62.05 32.55 21.56
N ASP A 317 -63.35 32.82 21.72
CA ASP A 317 -64.25 31.93 22.44
C ASP A 317 -64.64 30.68 21.65
N ALA A 318 -64.59 30.74 20.32
CA ALA A 318 -64.85 29.60 19.45
C ALA A 318 -63.58 28.74 19.29
N SER A 319 -63.65 27.48 19.70
CA SER A 319 -62.53 26.52 19.65
C SER A 319 -61.99 26.23 18.24
N GLU A 320 -62.79 26.49 17.20
CA GLU A 320 -62.37 26.39 15.79
C GLU A 320 -61.43 27.54 15.35
N VAL A 321 -61.41 28.66 16.08
CA VAL A 321 -60.58 29.83 15.75
C VAL A 321 -59.31 29.81 16.60
N PRO A 322 -58.12 29.64 16.01
CA PRO A 322 -56.88 29.53 16.76
C PRO A 322 -56.54 30.84 17.50
N PRO A 323 -55.97 30.76 18.72
CA PRO A 323 -55.44 31.92 19.44
C PRO A 323 -54.42 32.73 18.64
N VAL A 324 -54.38 34.05 18.84
CA VAL A 324 -53.42 34.93 18.17
C VAL A 324 -52.52 35.60 19.20
N LEU A 325 -51.23 35.27 19.16
CA LEU A 325 -50.19 35.92 19.93
C LEU A 325 -49.83 37.25 19.25
N THR A 326 -50.34 38.35 19.79
CA THR A 326 -50.13 39.69 19.22
C THR A 326 -48.68 40.16 19.39
N GLN A 327 -48.12 39.96 20.59
CA GLN A 327 -46.72 40.21 20.91
C GLN A 327 -46.24 39.25 22.01
N ALA A 328 -45.00 38.77 21.93
CA ALA A 328 -44.26 38.23 23.05
C ALA A 328 -42.79 38.60 22.97
N LEU A 329 -42.19 38.81 24.15
CA LEU A 329 -40.77 39.07 24.35
C LEU A 329 -40.28 38.15 25.47
N ALA A 330 -39.15 37.48 25.29
CA ALA A 330 -38.49 36.74 26.36
C ALA A 330 -36.97 36.93 26.33
N ASP A 331 -36.41 37.40 27.45
CA ASP A 331 -34.98 37.55 27.69
C ASP A 331 -34.51 36.45 28.66
N VAL A 332 -33.53 35.64 28.27
CA VAL A 332 -33.05 34.48 29.05
C VAL A 332 -31.52 34.48 29.18
N ASP A 333 -31.00 34.43 30.40
CA ASP A 333 -29.58 34.23 30.72
C ASP A 333 -29.28 32.72 30.79
N LEU A 334 -28.83 32.15 29.66
CA LEU A 334 -28.44 30.74 29.55
C LEU A 334 -27.34 30.35 30.55
N GLY A 335 -26.47 31.29 30.92
CA GLY A 335 -25.37 31.04 31.85
C GLY A 335 -25.83 30.85 33.30
N ARG A 336 -27.01 31.39 33.65
CA ARG A 336 -27.71 31.11 34.91
C ARG A 336 -28.56 29.85 34.79
N LEU A 337 -29.35 29.73 33.72
CA LEU A 337 -30.27 28.61 33.51
C LEU A 337 -29.56 27.25 33.47
N LEU A 338 -28.41 27.14 32.78
CA LEU A 338 -27.64 25.89 32.72
C LEU A 338 -27.02 25.46 34.07
N ARG A 339 -26.93 26.36 35.07
CA ARG A 339 -26.46 25.97 36.41
C ARG A 339 -27.42 25.00 37.08
N TRP A 340 -28.72 25.08 36.74
CA TRP A 340 -29.75 24.19 37.28
C TRP A 340 -29.69 22.77 36.74
N ILE A 341 -29.04 22.56 35.59
CA ILE A 341 -28.79 21.22 35.06
C ILE A 341 -27.58 20.62 35.81
N PRO A 342 -27.69 19.40 36.37
CA PRO A 342 -26.54 18.67 36.96
C PRO A 342 -25.40 18.53 35.95
N GLU A 343 -24.14 18.60 36.40
CA GLU A 343 -22.98 18.62 35.48
C GLU A 343 -22.94 17.38 34.57
N ASP A 344 -23.32 16.23 35.11
CA ASP A 344 -23.41 14.94 34.41
C ASP A 344 -24.44 14.91 33.28
N LEU A 345 -25.39 15.86 33.28
CA LEU A 345 -26.47 16.01 32.30
C LEU A 345 -26.33 17.27 31.44
N ARG A 346 -25.27 18.07 31.62
CA ARG A 346 -25.04 19.27 30.79
C ARG A 346 -24.52 18.86 29.42
N PRO A 347 -25.25 19.14 28.32
CA PRO A 347 -24.77 18.84 26.97
C PRO A 347 -23.55 19.69 26.58
N PHE A 348 -23.38 20.88 27.19
CA PHE A 348 -22.24 21.78 27.02
C PHE A 348 -22.12 22.71 28.24
N SER A 349 -20.98 23.38 28.36
CA SER A 349 -20.72 24.45 29.33
C SER A 349 -20.54 25.79 28.61
N LEU A 350 -20.87 26.91 29.30
CA LEU A 350 -20.62 28.27 28.80
C LEU A 350 -20.43 29.25 29.96
N GLU A 351 -19.65 30.32 29.74
CA GLU A 351 -19.40 31.34 30.77
C GLU A 351 -20.52 32.38 30.85
N ARG A 352 -20.97 32.87 29.68
CA ARG A 352 -22.07 33.83 29.55
C ARG A 352 -22.89 33.48 28.32
N GLY A 353 -24.21 33.56 28.44
CA GLY A 353 -25.11 33.34 27.31
C GLY A 353 -26.41 34.10 27.50
N LYS A 354 -26.89 34.75 26.45
CA LYS A 354 -28.17 35.46 26.41
C LYS A 354 -28.97 35.02 25.20
N VAL A 355 -30.26 34.84 25.40
CA VAL A 355 -31.25 34.62 24.34
C VAL A 355 -32.30 35.70 24.44
N HIS A 356 -32.56 36.39 23.34
CA HIS A 356 -33.69 37.29 23.17
C HIS A 356 -34.63 36.69 22.13
N LEU A 357 -35.89 36.46 22.52
CA LEU A 357 -36.96 35.94 21.68
C LEU A 357 -37.99 37.04 21.47
N GLU A 358 -38.34 37.29 20.21
CA GLU A 358 -39.40 38.20 19.79
C GLU A 358 -40.43 37.42 18.97
N ALA A 359 -41.72 37.56 19.28
CA ALA A 359 -42.81 37.04 18.47
C ALA A 359 -43.88 38.12 18.31
N ARG A 360 -44.42 38.29 17.10
CA ARG A 360 -45.46 39.27 16.79
C ARG A 360 -46.41 38.72 15.74
N GLU A 361 -47.71 38.93 15.94
CA GLU A 361 -48.81 38.44 15.09
C GLU A 361 -48.63 36.96 14.69
N VAL A 362 -48.54 36.06 15.68
CA VAL A 362 -48.42 34.61 15.47
C VAL A 362 -49.74 33.94 15.80
N THR A 363 -50.40 33.36 14.80
CA THR A 363 -51.58 32.51 14.99
C THR A 363 -51.13 31.14 15.46
N LEU A 364 -51.60 30.72 16.64
CA LEU A 364 -51.26 29.48 17.31
C LEU A 364 -52.20 28.34 16.89
N SER A 365 -52.07 27.92 15.63
CA SER A 365 -52.70 26.72 15.04
C SER A 365 -51.72 25.54 14.95
N ASP A 366 -52.19 24.35 14.55
CA ASP A 366 -51.39 23.12 14.34
C ASP A 366 -50.09 23.36 13.55
N MET A 367 -50.14 24.29 12.59
CA MET A 367 -48.96 24.99 12.08
C MET A 367 -49.06 26.46 12.50
N PRO A 368 -48.09 27.01 13.25
CA PRO A 368 -48.07 28.43 13.57
C PRO A 368 -47.96 29.26 12.30
N GLN A 369 -48.84 30.25 12.13
CA GLN A 369 -48.85 31.14 10.96
C GLN A 369 -48.49 32.57 11.36
N LEU A 370 -47.66 33.23 10.57
CA LEU A 370 -47.41 34.66 10.72
C LEU A 370 -48.51 35.46 10.03
N GLY A 371 -49.07 36.44 10.73
CA GLY A 371 -49.94 37.46 10.17
C GLY A 371 -49.22 38.33 9.14
N ALA A 372 -49.95 39.25 8.50
CA ALA A 372 -49.39 40.08 7.43
C ALA A 372 -48.26 41.03 7.88
N GLN A 373 -48.17 41.38 9.17
CA GLN A 373 -47.03 42.08 9.76
C GLN A 373 -46.27 41.20 10.79
N GLY A 374 -46.47 39.88 10.72
CA GLY A 374 -45.93 38.92 11.67
C GLY A 374 -44.41 38.78 11.58
N ARG A 375 -43.80 38.54 12.74
CA ARG A 375 -42.35 38.47 12.90
C ARG A 375 -41.99 37.50 14.00
N LEU A 376 -41.01 36.64 13.74
CA LEU A 376 -40.33 35.84 14.74
C LEU A 376 -38.85 36.23 14.74
N GLY A 377 -38.32 36.61 15.89
CA GLY A 377 -36.92 36.96 16.13
C GLY A 377 -36.32 36.06 17.20
N LEU A 378 -35.08 35.62 16.98
CA LEU A 378 -34.26 34.89 17.94
C LEU A 378 -32.83 35.40 17.82
N ASP A 379 -32.38 36.16 18.81
CA ASP A 379 -30.98 36.56 18.97
C ASP A 379 -30.33 35.74 20.10
N VAL A 380 -29.19 35.13 19.81
CA VAL A 380 -28.43 34.29 20.74
C VAL A 380 -26.99 34.79 20.79
N ASP A 381 -26.56 35.27 21.95
CA ASP A 381 -25.18 35.67 22.24
C ASP A 381 -24.57 34.69 23.24
N VAL A 382 -23.44 34.07 22.92
CA VAL A 382 -22.72 33.11 23.78
C VAL A 382 -21.22 33.42 23.85
N ALA A 383 -20.62 33.17 25.02
CA ALA A 383 -19.18 33.32 25.24
C ALA A 383 -18.60 32.13 26.02
N LYS A 384 -17.42 31.68 25.60
CA LYS A 384 -16.67 30.52 26.08
C LYS A 384 -17.52 29.26 26.15
N LEU A 385 -18.17 28.89 25.05
CA LEU A 385 -18.89 27.62 24.95
C LEU A 385 -17.88 26.49 24.79
N LEU A 386 -17.97 25.47 25.66
CA LEU A 386 -17.13 24.27 25.64
C LEU A 386 -18.01 23.02 25.70
N LEU A 387 -17.87 22.20 24.67
CA LEU A 387 -18.49 20.88 24.50
C LEU A 387 -17.38 19.82 24.51
N VAL A 388 -17.54 18.78 25.33
CA VAL A 388 -16.61 17.65 25.41
C VAL A 388 -17.41 16.35 25.31
N GLN A 389 -17.10 15.54 24.31
CA GLN A 389 -17.60 14.18 24.10
C GLN A 389 -16.41 13.26 23.78
N GLU A 390 -16.57 11.94 23.92
CA GLU A 390 -15.46 10.96 23.99
C GLU A 390 -14.34 11.12 22.93
N ALA A 391 -14.68 11.52 21.70
CA ALA A 391 -13.74 11.72 20.60
C ALA A 391 -13.72 13.15 20.02
N LEU A 392 -14.47 14.09 20.61
CA LEU A 392 -14.69 15.44 20.07
C LEU A 392 -14.69 16.50 21.19
N LYS A 393 -13.77 17.48 21.08
CA LYS A 393 -13.79 18.70 21.88
C LYS A 393 -14.14 19.87 20.97
N VAL A 394 -15.17 20.65 21.29
CA VAL A 394 -15.48 21.91 20.59
C VAL A 394 -15.41 23.05 21.59
N GLU A 395 -14.56 24.03 21.32
CA GLU A 395 -14.38 25.25 22.11
C GLU A 395 -14.68 26.46 21.21
N LEU A 396 -15.52 27.39 21.68
CA LEU A 396 -15.94 28.59 20.96
C LEU A 396 -15.77 29.80 21.88
N GLY A 397 -14.87 30.72 21.49
CA GLY A 397 -14.57 31.94 22.24
C GLY A 397 -15.77 32.86 22.40
N ASP A 398 -16.35 33.34 21.29
CA ASP A 398 -17.58 34.15 21.28
C ASP A 398 -18.44 33.80 20.06
N GLY A 399 -19.76 33.85 20.19
CA GLY A 399 -20.70 33.58 19.11
C GLY A 399 -21.97 34.42 19.22
N ARG A 400 -22.41 35.00 18.10
CA ARG A 400 -23.71 35.65 17.92
C ARG A 400 -24.45 34.97 16.79
N ILE A 401 -25.71 34.60 17.01
CA ILE A 401 -26.65 34.12 15.98
C ILE A 401 -27.90 35.00 16.07
N SER A 402 -28.39 35.47 14.93
CA SER A 402 -29.63 36.24 14.79
C SER A 402 -30.48 35.59 13.73
N LEU A 403 -31.65 35.08 14.10
CA LEU A 403 -32.63 34.48 13.21
C LEU A 403 -33.88 35.36 13.20
N THR A 404 -34.29 35.82 12.03
CA THR A 404 -35.57 36.53 11.82
C THR A 404 -36.39 35.82 10.77
N ALA A 405 -37.68 35.59 11.01
CA ALA A 405 -38.64 35.11 10.03
C ALA A 405 -39.84 36.06 9.90
N THR A 406 -40.31 36.27 8.67
CA THR A 406 -41.40 37.17 8.27
C THR A 406 -42.24 36.51 7.17
N PRO A 407 -43.53 36.88 6.97
CA PRO A 407 -44.32 36.37 5.86
C PRO A 407 -43.72 36.76 4.49
N ASP A 408 -43.87 35.87 3.51
CA ASP A 408 -43.48 36.07 2.11
C ASP A 408 -44.65 35.69 1.19
N ALA A 409 -45.11 36.64 0.38
CA ALA A 409 -46.39 36.51 -0.31
C ALA A 409 -46.32 35.53 -1.51
N PRO A 410 -47.38 34.73 -1.77
CA PRO A 410 -48.69 34.75 -1.11
C PRO A 410 -48.84 33.79 0.08
N GLN A 411 -47.99 32.77 0.24
CA GLN A 411 -48.10 31.70 1.25
C GLN A 411 -46.73 31.05 1.57
N GLY A 412 -45.72 31.85 1.88
CA GLY A 412 -44.39 31.37 2.28
C GLY A 412 -43.81 32.17 3.45
N LEU A 413 -42.64 31.76 3.92
CA LEU A 413 -41.85 32.49 4.90
C LEU A 413 -40.55 32.98 4.26
N ALA A 414 -40.19 34.23 4.53
CA ALA A 414 -38.85 34.74 4.35
C ALA A 414 -38.11 34.58 5.67
N ALA A 415 -36.95 33.93 5.67
CA ALA A 415 -36.12 33.75 6.86
C ALA A 415 -34.70 34.27 6.61
N LYS A 416 -34.10 34.89 7.61
CA LYS A 416 -32.73 35.39 7.59
C LYS A 416 -32.04 34.96 8.87
N LEU A 417 -31.02 34.11 8.76
CA LEU A 417 -30.13 33.69 9.83
C LEU A 417 -28.75 34.31 9.59
N ALA A 418 -28.39 35.33 10.35
CA ALA A 418 -27.04 35.88 10.40
C ALA A 418 -26.27 35.26 11.57
N PHE A 419 -24.99 34.94 11.36
CA PHE A 419 -24.12 34.43 12.42
C PHE A 419 -22.73 35.07 12.38
N VAL A 420 -22.11 35.21 13.55
CA VAL A 420 -20.71 35.60 13.74
C VAL A 420 -20.13 34.71 14.83
N ILE A 421 -19.03 34.01 14.55
CA ILE A 421 -18.31 33.16 15.50
C ILE A 421 -16.84 33.56 15.55
N GLN A 422 -16.25 33.50 16.75
CA GLN A 422 -14.86 33.87 17.03
C GLN A 422 -14.19 32.81 17.90
N GLY A 423 -12.96 32.45 17.56
CA GLY A 423 -12.16 31.49 18.32
C GLY A 423 -12.81 30.10 18.40
N LEU A 424 -13.30 29.56 17.29
CA LEU A 424 -13.75 28.17 17.21
C LEU A 424 -12.53 27.26 17.06
N ASP A 425 -12.37 26.30 17.97
CA ASP A 425 -11.36 25.25 17.96
C ASP A 425 -12.05 23.89 18.15
N VAL A 426 -11.85 22.98 17.20
CA VAL A 426 -12.45 21.65 17.18
C VAL A 426 -11.32 20.63 17.26
N GLY A 427 -11.17 19.99 18.42
CA GLY A 427 -10.23 18.89 18.66
C GLY A 427 -10.85 17.52 18.37
N GLY A 428 -10.08 16.64 17.74
CA GLY A 428 -10.49 15.28 17.36
C GLY A 428 -9.48 14.66 16.39
N ALA A 429 -9.91 13.71 15.57
CA ALA A 429 -9.06 13.07 14.54
C ALA A 429 -8.63 14.01 13.40
N THR A 430 -9.25 15.18 13.27
CA THR A 430 -8.92 16.21 12.28
C THR A 430 -9.10 17.58 12.94
N PRO A 431 -8.11 18.06 13.72
CA PRO A 431 -8.28 19.31 14.45
C PRO A 431 -8.38 20.50 13.49
N LEU A 432 -9.38 21.35 13.76
CA LEU A 432 -9.78 22.49 12.94
C LEU A 432 -9.86 23.74 13.81
N ARG A 433 -9.28 24.85 13.34
CA ARG A 433 -9.32 26.14 14.02
C ARG A 433 -9.79 27.24 13.08
N VAL A 434 -10.82 27.96 13.52
CA VAL A 434 -11.43 29.09 12.83
C VAL A 434 -11.39 30.30 13.77
N PRO A 435 -10.42 31.23 13.59
CA PRO A 435 -10.31 32.41 14.45
C PRO A 435 -11.52 33.33 14.35
N LYS A 436 -12.13 33.43 13.16
CA LYS A 436 -13.34 34.20 12.92
C LYS A 436 -14.07 33.68 11.68
N ALA A 437 -15.39 33.55 11.77
CA ALA A 437 -16.27 33.40 10.62
C ALA A 437 -17.56 34.18 10.83
N SER A 438 -18.18 34.59 9.73
CA SER A 438 -19.48 35.26 9.72
C SER A 438 -20.23 34.91 8.45
N GLY A 439 -21.54 34.73 8.52
CA GLY A 439 -22.35 34.50 7.34
C GLY A 439 -23.81 34.86 7.53
N GLU A 440 -24.53 34.78 6.41
CA GLU A 440 -25.96 35.01 6.32
C GLU A 440 -26.58 33.90 5.47
N LEU A 441 -27.58 33.21 6.02
CA LEU A 441 -28.46 32.28 5.33
C LEU A 441 -29.81 32.98 5.14
N THR A 442 -30.15 33.30 3.90
CA THR A 442 -31.46 33.83 3.50
C THR A 442 -32.30 32.74 2.85
N GLY A 443 -33.56 32.61 3.26
CA GLY A 443 -34.55 31.77 2.62
C GLY A 443 -35.76 32.58 2.17
N HIS A 444 -36.29 32.26 0.99
CA HIS A 444 -37.48 32.87 0.39
C HIS A 444 -38.53 31.80 0.05
N GLN A 445 -39.81 32.18 0.14
CA GLN A 445 -40.97 31.31 -0.02
C GLN A 445 -40.89 29.98 0.73
N LEU A 446 -40.27 29.95 1.92
CA LEU A 446 -40.08 28.72 2.69
C LEU A 446 -41.43 28.15 3.14
N ARG A 447 -41.65 26.86 2.88
CA ARG A 447 -42.84 26.07 3.22
C ARG A 447 -42.42 24.76 3.89
N PRO A 448 -42.45 24.67 5.23
CA PRO A 448 -42.21 23.41 5.95
C PRO A 448 -43.37 22.41 5.78
N ASP A 449 -43.03 21.12 5.67
CA ASP A 449 -43.95 19.98 5.55
C ASP A 449 -44.43 19.50 6.93
N LEU A 450 -45.75 19.41 7.11
CA LEU A 450 -46.44 18.88 8.31
C LEU A 450 -45.92 17.50 8.75
N SER A 451 -45.52 16.65 7.80
CA SER A 451 -45.07 15.28 8.08
C SER A 451 -43.59 15.17 8.45
N SER A 452 -42.80 16.22 8.19
CA SER A 452 -41.37 16.23 8.52
C SER A 452 -40.84 17.68 8.55
N PRO A 453 -40.56 18.27 9.73
CA PRO A 453 -40.13 19.67 9.83
C PRO A 453 -38.76 19.96 9.16
N PHE A 454 -38.03 18.92 8.74
CA PHE A 454 -36.79 19.03 7.97
C PHE A 454 -37.01 19.14 6.44
N ARG A 455 -38.23 18.90 5.96
CA ARG A 455 -38.61 19.10 4.55
C ARG A 455 -39.17 20.51 4.40
N VAL A 456 -38.33 21.43 3.93
CA VAL A 456 -38.71 22.80 3.60
C VAL A 456 -38.58 22.99 2.11
N ALA A 457 -39.64 23.48 1.45
CA ALA A 457 -39.58 23.90 0.06
C ALA A 457 -39.46 25.43 -0.05
N GLY A 458 -38.71 25.95 -1.02
CA GLY A 458 -38.42 27.38 -1.20
C GLY A 458 -37.03 27.60 -1.80
N ASP A 459 -36.53 28.83 -1.83
CA ASP A 459 -35.15 29.12 -2.25
C ASP A 459 -34.29 29.44 -1.03
N ALA A 460 -33.15 28.77 -0.86
CA ALA A 460 -32.20 29.05 0.22
C ALA A 460 -30.83 29.46 -0.35
N ALA A 461 -30.23 30.52 0.20
CA ALA A 461 -28.90 30.99 -0.14
C ALA A 461 -28.08 31.28 1.12
N LEU A 462 -26.87 30.72 1.20
CA LEU A 462 -25.91 30.95 2.28
C LEU A 462 -24.68 31.68 1.73
N ALA A 463 -24.40 32.86 2.26
CA ALA A 463 -23.18 33.62 2.00
C ALA A 463 -22.36 33.70 3.30
N ALA A 464 -21.19 33.05 3.34
CA ALA A 464 -20.31 33.05 4.51
C ALA A 464 -18.88 33.47 4.15
N LYS A 465 -18.19 34.04 5.13
CA LYS A 465 -16.78 34.44 5.08
C LYS A 465 -16.05 33.91 6.31
N VAL A 466 -14.91 33.28 6.09
CA VAL A 466 -14.02 32.74 7.12
C VAL A 466 -12.68 33.44 6.99
N GLU A 467 -12.23 34.10 8.05
CA GLU A 467 -11.01 34.92 8.04
C GLU A 467 -9.76 34.06 7.84
N ALA A 468 -9.70 32.96 8.58
CA ALA A 468 -8.73 31.89 8.39
C ALA A 468 -9.34 30.54 8.82
N LEU A 469 -8.93 29.47 8.15
CA LEU A 469 -9.29 28.08 8.46
C LEU A 469 -8.00 27.26 8.48
N ASP A 470 -7.53 26.85 9.67
CA ASP A 470 -6.37 25.97 9.88
C ASP A 470 -6.85 24.55 10.18
N VAL A 471 -6.60 23.60 9.28
CA VAL A 471 -7.03 22.20 9.38
C VAL A 471 -5.81 21.29 9.34
N ARG A 472 -5.74 20.30 10.24
CA ARG A 472 -4.66 19.31 10.27
C ARG A 472 -5.22 17.91 10.12
N ALA A 473 -4.72 17.17 9.13
CA ALA A 473 -5.14 15.80 8.83
C ALA A 473 -3.97 15.01 8.26
N SER A 474 -3.73 13.80 8.75
CA SER A 474 -2.83 12.81 8.14
C SER A 474 -1.42 13.33 7.79
N GLY A 475 -0.82 14.14 8.67
CA GLY A 475 0.51 14.75 8.48
C GLY A 475 0.51 16.10 7.74
N TYR A 476 -0.60 16.46 7.09
CA TYR A 476 -0.77 17.73 6.40
C TYR A 476 -1.41 18.79 7.31
N ARG A 477 -1.02 20.04 7.07
CA ARG A 477 -1.68 21.24 7.62
C ARG A 477 -2.05 22.17 6.48
N ALA A 478 -3.35 22.39 6.29
CA ALA A 478 -3.91 23.30 5.30
C ALA A 478 -4.45 24.55 6.00
N MET A 479 -4.02 25.72 5.54
CA MET A 479 -4.45 27.02 6.03
C MET A 479 -5.06 27.81 4.88
N ALA A 480 -6.37 28.05 4.92
CA ALA A 480 -7.10 28.86 3.96
C ALA A 480 -7.39 30.24 4.57
N GLU A 481 -6.77 31.29 4.04
CA GLU A 481 -6.99 32.68 4.43
C GLU A 481 -8.08 33.32 3.55
N ARG A 482 -9.00 34.07 4.16
CA ARG A 482 -10.09 34.80 3.49
C ARG A 482 -10.90 33.91 2.54
N LEU A 483 -11.41 32.80 3.09
CA LEU A 483 -12.31 31.87 2.42
C LEU A 483 -13.73 32.47 2.38
N GLY A 484 -14.30 32.58 1.19
CA GLY A 484 -15.71 32.81 0.96
C GLY A 484 -16.45 31.51 0.65
N LEU A 485 -17.74 31.46 0.95
CA LEU A 485 -18.66 30.39 0.58
C LEU A 485 -19.96 31.04 0.14
N ASN A 486 -20.32 30.87 -1.13
CA ASN A 486 -21.64 31.22 -1.66
C ASN A 486 -22.34 29.93 -2.08
N LEU A 487 -23.42 29.58 -1.39
CA LEU A 487 -24.23 28.39 -1.65
C LEU A 487 -25.64 28.84 -2.05
N GLN A 488 -26.20 28.26 -3.11
CA GLN A 488 -27.58 28.47 -3.54
C GLN A 488 -28.25 27.10 -3.72
N VAL A 489 -29.39 26.92 -3.07
CA VAL A 489 -30.17 25.68 -3.05
C VAL A 489 -31.64 26.02 -3.31
N PRO A 490 -32.13 25.89 -4.56
CA PRO A 490 -33.57 25.81 -4.80
C PRO A 490 -34.10 24.50 -4.22
N LEU A 491 -34.72 24.60 -3.04
CA LEU A 491 -35.34 23.50 -2.33
C LEU A 491 -36.73 23.24 -2.93
N THR A 492 -36.80 22.46 -4.00
CA THR A 492 -38.08 22.00 -4.53
C THR A 492 -38.70 20.97 -3.59
N ALA A 493 -40.02 20.97 -3.39
CA ALA A 493 -40.69 19.98 -2.52
C ALA A 493 -40.53 18.52 -3.00
N LYS A 494 -40.15 18.32 -4.26
CA LYS A 494 -39.88 17.03 -4.91
C LYS A 494 -38.66 17.19 -5.84
N PRO A 495 -37.86 16.14 -6.05
CA PRO A 495 -36.77 16.18 -7.01
C PRO A 495 -37.28 16.39 -8.45
N PRO A 496 -36.47 16.92 -9.38
CA PRO A 496 -35.02 17.14 -9.25
C PRO A 496 -34.64 18.35 -8.38
N PHE A 497 -33.69 18.14 -7.47
CA PHE A 497 -33.03 19.22 -6.75
C PHE A 497 -31.85 19.78 -7.58
N ALA A 498 -31.44 21.01 -7.27
CA ALA A 498 -30.20 21.60 -7.78
C ALA A 498 -29.40 22.24 -6.64
N LEU A 499 -28.09 22.37 -6.85
CA LEU A 499 -27.13 22.96 -5.91
C LEU A 499 -26.12 23.78 -6.70
N LYS A 500 -25.86 25.01 -6.28
CA LYS A 500 -24.70 25.78 -6.75
C LYS A 500 -23.86 26.18 -5.54
N ALA A 501 -22.57 25.88 -5.58
CA ALA A 501 -21.60 26.33 -4.58
C ALA A 501 -20.43 27.00 -5.30
N ASP A 502 -20.00 28.16 -4.79
CA ASP A 502 -18.78 28.86 -5.19
C ASP A 502 -17.96 29.17 -3.94
N VAL A 503 -16.75 28.63 -3.87
CA VAL A 503 -15.85 28.71 -2.72
C VAL A 503 -14.54 29.36 -3.14
N PRO A 504 -14.48 30.71 -3.22
CA PRO A 504 -13.24 31.44 -3.44
C PRO A 504 -12.39 31.47 -2.16
N VAL A 505 -11.11 31.18 -2.28
CA VAL A 505 -10.09 31.24 -1.22
C VAL A 505 -8.95 32.13 -1.71
N GLU A 506 -8.69 33.24 -1.03
CA GLU A 506 -7.70 34.21 -1.51
C GLU A 506 -6.26 33.70 -1.36
N VAL A 507 -5.96 32.98 -0.27
CA VAL A 507 -4.68 32.27 -0.10
C VAL A 507 -4.93 30.91 0.54
N LEU A 508 -4.84 29.85 -0.24
CA LEU A 508 -4.73 28.48 0.24
C LEU A 508 -3.25 28.12 0.39
N ARG A 509 -2.84 27.74 1.61
CA ARG A 509 -1.48 27.29 1.91
C ARG A 509 -1.51 25.88 2.48
N VAL A 510 -0.86 24.92 1.82
CA VAL A 510 -0.74 23.54 2.33
C VAL A 510 0.71 23.27 2.70
N THR A 511 0.91 22.68 3.86
CA THR A 511 2.22 22.31 4.42
C THR A 511 2.22 20.85 4.83
N THR A 512 3.35 20.16 4.66
CA THR A 512 3.59 18.80 5.17
C THR A 512 4.97 18.76 5.82
N GLU A 513 5.09 18.17 7.01
CA GLU A 513 6.35 18.11 7.79
C GLU A 513 7.09 19.47 7.93
N GLY A 514 6.36 20.59 7.88
CA GLY A 514 6.91 21.95 7.92
C GLY A 514 7.36 22.53 6.57
N ARG A 515 7.36 21.75 5.48
CA ARG A 515 7.66 22.22 4.11
C ARG A 515 6.38 22.78 3.46
N GLU A 516 6.45 23.95 2.85
CA GLU A 516 5.34 24.54 2.07
C GLU A 516 5.21 23.79 0.73
N VAL A 517 4.02 23.23 0.49
CA VAL A 517 3.71 22.35 -0.64
C VAL A 517 2.89 23.08 -1.71
N LEU A 518 1.94 23.90 -1.25
CA LEU A 518 1.03 24.67 -2.10
C LEU A 518 0.86 26.07 -1.49
N LYS A 519 0.87 27.09 -2.33
CA LYS A 519 0.49 28.46 -1.95
C LYS A 519 -0.06 29.23 -3.14
N GLY A 520 -1.31 29.65 -3.07
CA GLY A 520 -1.95 30.48 -4.09
C GLY A 520 -3.44 30.67 -3.84
N PRO A 521 -4.12 31.50 -4.65
CA PRO A 521 -5.58 31.55 -4.65
C PRO A 521 -6.15 30.22 -5.13
N ALA A 522 -7.31 29.85 -4.62
CA ALA A 522 -8.09 28.71 -5.07
C ALA A 522 -9.55 29.10 -5.25
N ARG A 523 -10.26 28.47 -6.19
CA ARG A 523 -11.70 28.61 -6.36
C ARG A 523 -12.29 27.25 -6.70
N VAL A 524 -13.34 26.88 -5.97
CA VAL A 524 -14.10 25.64 -6.24
C VAL A 524 -15.52 26.03 -6.61
N GLN A 525 -15.96 25.69 -7.82
CA GLN A 525 -17.33 25.85 -8.26
C GLN A 525 -17.96 24.46 -8.44
N LEU A 526 -19.09 24.21 -7.78
CA LEU A 526 -19.85 22.98 -7.89
C LEU A 526 -21.28 23.29 -8.33
N HIS A 527 -21.68 22.79 -9.49
CA HIS A 527 -23.05 22.86 -9.98
C HIS A 527 -23.64 21.44 -10.07
N VAL A 528 -24.61 21.13 -9.23
CA VAL A 528 -25.39 19.88 -9.30
C VAL A 528 -26.77 20.20 -9.86
N THR A 529 -27.22 19.44 -10.85
CA THR A 529 -28.57 19.49 -11.41
C THR A 529 -29.15 18.08 -11.46
N ASP A 530 -30.46 17.99 -11.70
CA ASP A 530 -31.15 16.72 -11.95
C ASP A 530 -30.96 15.70 -10.82
N ALA A 531 -30.86 16.18 -9.57
CA ALA A 531 -30.59 15.35 -8.41
C ALA A 531 -31.87 14.70 -7.88
N PHE A 532 -31.93 13.38 -7.95
CA PHE A 532 -32.98 12.53 -7.37
C PHE A 532 -32.34 11.67 -6.26
N PRO A 533 -32.16 12.20 -5.04
CA PRO A 533 -31.66 11.43 -3.90
C PRO A 533 -32.73 10.47 -3.38
N THR A 534 -32.34 9.21 -3.15
CA THR A 534 -33.18 8.19 -2.51
C THR A 534 -32.54 7.85 -1.16
N MET A 535 -33.08 8.37 -0.06
CA MET A 535 -32.47 8.22 1.27
C MET A 535 -32.45 6.77 1.77
N GLU A 536 -33.49 6.00 1.45
CA GLU A 536 -33.63 4.58 1.83
C GLU A 536 -32.66 3.68 1.03
N GLU A 537 -32.46 3.99 -0.26
CA GLU A 537 -31.52 3.30 -1.14
C GLU A 537 -30.59 4.29 -1.87
N PRO A 538 -29.53 4.82 -1.22
CA PRO A 538 -28.63 5.83 -1.81
C PRO A 538 -28.01 5.39 -3.14
N ARG A 539 -27.93 4.07 -3.36
CA ARG A 539 -27.49 3.42 -4.60
C ARG A 539 -28.31 3.87 -5.82
N LEU A 540 -29.64 3.92 -5.69
CA LEU A 540 -30.56 4.27 -6.79
C LEU A 540 -30.58 5.77 -7.15
N SER A 541 -30.00 6.62 -6.29
CA SER A 541 -30.01 8.09 -6.49
C SER A 541 -29.42 8.49 -7.84
N LYS A 542 -30.01 9.47 -8.53
CA LYS A 542 -29.47 10.03 -9.79
C LYS A 542 -28.99 11.46 -9.58
N ALA A 543 -27.98 11.92 -10.32
CA ALA A 543 -27.56 13.32 -10.31
C ALA A 543 -26.66 13.63 -11.51
N ARG A 544 -26.66 14.88 -11.96
CA ARG A 544 -25.60 15.45 -12.80
C ARG A 544 -24.81 16.48 -11.99
N ALA A 545 -23.49 16.41 -12.04
CA ALA A 545 -22.62 17.33 -11.32
C ALA A 545 -21.50 17.83 -12.22
N ARG A 546 -21.23 19.13 -12.17
CA ARG A 546 -20.07 19.80 -12.77
C ARG A 546 -19.25 20.42 -11.65
N LEU A 547 -17.98 20.05 -11.57
CA LEU A 547 -17.01 20.59 -10.61
C LEU A 547 -15.91 21.31 -11.40
N GLU A 548 -15.69 22.59 -11.12
CA GLU A 548 -14.55 23.36 -11.62
C GLU A 548 -13.64 23.72 -10.45
N LEU A 549 -12.35 23.50 -10.61
CA LEU A 549 -11.30 23.66 -9.61
C LEU A 549 -10.16 24.48 -10.20
N ASP A 550 -10.05 25.72 -9.75
CA ASP A 550 -8.91 26.60 -10.01
C ASP A 550 -8.01 26.61 -8.78
N VAL A 551 -6.72 26.30 -8.91
CA VAL A 551 -5.74 26.38 -7.80
C VAL A 551 -4.41 26.88 -8.34
N GLY A 552 -4.07 28.14 -8.07
CA GLY A 552 -2.84 28.75 -8.60
C GLY A 552 -2.80 28.75 -10.13
N THR A 553 -2.04 27.81 -10.72
CA THR A 553 -1.92 27.60 -12.17
C THR A 553 -2.66 26.34 -12.67
N LEU A 554 -3.23 25.52 -11.79
CA LEU A 554 -4.07 24.39 -12.14
C LEU A 554 -5.48 24.88 -12.50
N HIS A 555 -5.98 24.47 -13.66
CA HIS A 555 -7.40 24.51 -14.00
C HIS A 555 -7.88 23.08 -14.27
N ALA A 556 -8.94 22.65 -13.57
CA ALA A 556 -9.54 21.34 -13.79
C ALA A 556 -11.08 21.41 -13.78
N SER A 557 -11.71 20.68 -14.70
CA SER A 557 -13.17 20.53 -14.79
C SER A 557 -13.57 19.06 -14.86
N LEU A 558 -14.55 18.66 -14.04
CA LEU A 558 -15.14 17.32 -14.02
C LEU A 558 -16.66 17.44 -14.23
N ASP A 559 -17.14 16.99 -15.39
CA ASP A 559 -18.57 16.78 -15.68
C ASP A 559 -18.91 15.30 -15.44
N ALA A 560 -19.78 15.00 -14.49
CA ALA A 560 -20.21 13.65 -14.13
C ALA A 560 -21.74 13.51 -14.17
N THR A 561 -22.25 12.37 -14.63
CA THR A 561 -23.68 12.02 -14.64
C THR A 561 -23.87 10.62 -14.08
N LYS A 562 -24.52 10.53 -12.91
CA LYS A 562 -24.87 9.28 -12.22
C LYS A 562 -26.31 8.87 -12.56
N GLY A 563 -26.45 7.70 -13.19
CA GLY A 563 -27.72 6.99 -13.35
C GLY A 563 -28.04 6.10 -12.15
N THR A 564 -28.89 5.08 -12.33
CA THR A 564 -29.23 4.13 -11.24
C THR A 564 -28.10 3.15 -10.92
N ASP A 565 -27.31 2.76 -11.91
CA ASP A 565 -26.26 1.73 -11.81
C ASP A 565 -25.08 2.00 -12.77
N ASP A 566 -24.97 3.25 -13.23
CA ASP A 566 -23.96 3.73 -14.16
C ASP A 566 -23.52 5.16 -13.83
N VAL A 567 -22.26 5.48 -14.15
CA VAL A 567 -21.69 6.84 -14.07
C VAL A 567 -20.95 7.11 -15.37
N ALA A 568 -21.37 8.14 -16.11
CA ALA A 568 -20.58 8.72 -17.20
C ALA A 568 -19.82 9.95 -16.68
N TYR A 569 -18.57 10.13 -17.10
CA TYR A 569 -17.76 11.29 -16.71
C TYR A 569 -16.90 11.82 -17.87
N SER A 570 -16.57 13.11 -17.81
CA SER A 570 -15.51 13.79 -18.56
C SER A 570 -14.70 14.61 -17.56
N LEU A 571 -13.39 14.40 -17.53
CA LEU A 571 -12.41 15.09 -16.70
C LEU A 571 -11.38 15.73 -17.61
N ASP A 572 -11.20 17.03 -17.48
CA ASP A 572 -10.20 17.80 -18.20
C ASP A 572 -9.37 18.57 -17.17
N ALA A 573 -8.04 18.46 -17.20
CA ALA A 573 -7.14 19.14 -16.29
C ALA A 573 -5.90 19.67 -17.02
N GLN A 574 -5.53 20.92 -16.74
CA GLN A 574 -4.44 21.63 -17.39
C GLN A 574 -3.52 22.27 -16.34
N LEU A 575 -2.22 22.03 -16.47
CA LEU A 575 -1.17 22.68 -15.70
C LEU A 575 -0.10 23.22 -16.68
N PRO A 576 0.22 24.52 -16.68
CA PRO A 576 1.25 25.08 -17.55
C PRO A 576 2.68 24.69 -17.13
N ASP A 577 2.85 24.34 -15.86
CA ASP A 577 4.07 23.77 -15.28
C ASP A 577 3.71 22.80 -14.15
N LEU A 578 4.60 21.85 -13.83
CA LEU A 578 4.39 20.86 -12.77
C LEU A 578 5.03 21.27 -11.42
N VAL A 579 5.42 22.54 -11.23
CA VAL A 579 6.16 22.97 -10.02
C VAL A 579 5.38 22.68 -8.74
N MET A 580 4.05 22.79 -8.77
CA MET A 580 3.18 22.46 -7.63
C MET A 580 3.15 20.95 -7.29
N ALA A 581 3.49 20.06 -8.23
CA ALA A 581 3.55 18.63 -7.98
C ALA A 581 4.89 18.17 -7.36
N ARG A 582 5.95 18.97 -7.52
CA ARG A 582 7.30 18.64 -7.06
C ARG A 582 7.37 18.19 -5.58
N PRO A 583 6.69 18.81 -4.60
CA PRO A 583 6.81 18.42 -3.19
C PRO A 583 6.14 17.08 -2.83
N PHE A 584 5.32 16.53 -3.73
CA PHE A 584 4.69 15.21 -3.58
C PHE A 584 5.54 14.07 -4.16
N ILE A 585 6.70 14.38 -4.75
CA ILE A 585 7.58 13.42 -5.42
C ILE A 585 8.92 13.37 -4.67
N PRO A 586 9.48 12.17 -4.38
CA PRO A 586 10.77 12.00 -3.70
C PRO A 586 11.89 12.86 -4.31
N ASP A 587 12.72 13.50 -3.46
CA ASP A 587 13.71 14.49 -3.91
C ASP A 587 14.74 13.93 -4.93
N ASP A 588 15.00 12.62 -4.94
CA ASP A 588 15.89 11.92 -5.89
C ASP A 588 15.30 11.78 -7.31
N VAL A 589 13.98 11.72 -7.40
CA VAL A 589 13.21 11.80 -8.65
C VAL A 589 12.97 13.27 -9.00
N ALA A 590 12.64 14.11 -8.01
CA ALA A 590 12.38 15.52 -8.18
C ALA A 590 13.58 16.33 -8.70
N ALA A 591 14.82 15.89 -8.47
CA ALA A 591 16.00 16.55 -9.02
C ALA A 591 16.12 16.46 -10.55
N ARG A 592 15.46 15.49 -11.21
CA ARG A 592 15.75 15.08 -12.61
C ARG A 592 14.83 15.68 -13.68
N PHE A 593 13.72 16.31 -13.27
CA PHE A 593 12.70 16.83 -14.19
C PHE A 593 12.72 18.38 -14.30
N PRO A 594 12.44 18.95 -15.49
CA PRO A 594 12.41 20.40 -15.72
C PRO A 594 11.08 21.04 -15.30
N TRP A 595 10.71 20.94 -14.00
CA TRP A 595 9.40 21.31 -13.45
C TRP A 595 8.78 22.60 -13.98
N LYS A 596 9.57 23.68 -14.05
CA LYS A 596 9.14 25.03 -14.48
C LYS A 596 8.68 25.15 -15.94
N ASN A 597 8.98 24.16 -16.77
CA ASN A 597 8.68 24.17 -18.20
C ASN A 597 7.79 22.99 -18.64
N LEU A 598 7.48 22.08 -17.72
CA LEU A 598 6.80 20.81 -17.98
C LEU A 598 5.27 20.99 -17.88
N ALA A 599 4.64 21.34 -19.01
CA ALA A 599 3.19 21.50 -19.06
C ALA A 599 2.50 20.14 -19.19
N VAL A 600 1.35 19.99 -18.53
CA VAL A 600 0.51 18.78 -18.52
C VAL A 600 -0.90 19.12 -18.97
N THR A 601 -1.46 18.26 -19.80
CA THR A 601 -2.88 18.24 -20.13
C THR A 601 -3.37 16.81 -19.98
N LEU A 602 -4.40 16.60 -19.16
CA LEU A 602 -5.06 15.32 -18.94
C LEU A 602 -6.52 15.47 -19.38
N ALA A 603 -6.94 14.68 -20.36
CA ALA A 603 -8.34 14.54 -20.74
C ALA A 603 -8.77 13.09 -20.51
N SER A 604 -9.88 12.85 -19.83
CA SER A 604 -10.34 11.50 -19.51
C SER A 604 -11.85 11.41 -19.57
N LYS A 605 -12.37 10.54 -20.42
CA LYS A 605 -13.81 10.33 -20.61
C LYS A 605 -14.13 8.85 -20.44
N GLY A 606 -15.14 8.54 -19.64
CA GLY A 606 -15.49 7.15 -19.38
C GLY A 606 -16.93 6.94 -18.93
N ARG A 607 -17.33 5.66 -18.95
CA ARG A 607 -18.61 5.15 -18.48
C ARG A 607 -18.35 3.91 -17.62
N LEU A 608 -18.73 4.02 -16.36
CA LEU A 608 -18.84 2.91 -15.41
C LEU A 608 -20.28 2.37 -15.49
N THR A 609 -20.45 1.05 -15.45
CA THR A 609 -21.75 0.36 -15.43
C THR A 609 -21.70 -0.84 -14.50
N ALA A 610 -22.85 -1.28 -13.97
CA ALA A 610 -22.91 -2.31 -12.94
C ALA A 610 -22.12 -1.91 -11.67
N LEU A 611 -22.25 -0.66 -11.25
CA LEU A 611 -21.53 -0.04 -10.12
C LEU A 611 -21.65 -0.84 -8.82
N PHE A 612 -22.80 -1.49 -8.61
CA PHE A 612 -23.09 -2.25 -7.38
C PHE A 612 -22.92 -3.77 -7.54
N ALA A 613 -22.47 -4.24 -8.72
CA ALA A 613 -22.10 -5.64 -8.92
C ALA A 613 -20.70 -5.94 -8.35
N PRO A 614 -20.38 -7.20 -8.00
CA PRO A 614 -19.05 -7.60 -7.52
C PRO A 614 -17.90 -7.35 -8.52
N SER A 615 -18.21 -7.09 -9.79
CA SER A 615 -17.26 -6.74 -10.83
C SER A 615 -17.88 -5.68 -11.76
N PRO A 616 -17.77 -4.38 -11.42
CA PRO A 616 -18.27 -3.31 -12.28
C PRO A 616 -17.53 -3.31 -13.62
N ARG A 617 -18.22 -2.82 -14.64
CA ARG A 617 -17.68 -2.68 -16.00
C ARG A 617 -17.23 -1.24 -16.24
N VAL A 618 -15.99 -1.09 -16.64
CA VAL A 618 -15.36 0.19 -17.03
C VAL A 618 -15.23 0.21 -18.55
N ASP A 619 -15.59 1.32 -19.18
CA ASP A 619 -15.17 1.68 -20.54
C ASP A 619 -14.67 3.14 -20.50
N HIS A 620 -13.39 3.37 -20.79
CA HIS A 620 -12.81 4.72 -20.73
C HIS A 620 -11.71 4.95 -21.76
N GLN A 621 -11.51 6.23 -22.07
CA GLN A 621 -10.41 6.75 -22.86
C GLN A 621 -9.77 7.91 -22.07
N THR A 622 -8.46 7.82 -21.86
CA THR A 622 -7.67 8.78 -21.10
C THR A 622 -6.45 9.18 -21.93
N GLU A 623 -6.29 10.48 -22.19
CA GLU A 623 -5.17 11.06 -22.91
C GLU A 623 -4.38 11.99 -21.98
N LEU A 624 -3.09 11.68 -21.80
CA LEU A 624 -2.13 12.47 -21.04
C LEU A 624 -1.09 13.06 -22.00
N SER A 625 -1.12 14.36 -22.19
CA SER A 625 -0.15 15.11 -23.00
C SER A 625 0.80 15.90 -22.11
N LEU A 626 2.11 15.62 -22.24
CA LEU A 626 3.21 16.34 -21.60
C LEU A 626 3.93 17.18 -22.66
N LYS A 627 4.23 18.45 -22.40
CA LYS A 627 5.03 19.30 -23.31
C LYS A 627 6.36 19.67 -22.66
N LYS A 628 7.44 19.69 -23.47
CA LYS A 628 8.82 19.89 -23.02
C LYS A 628 9.23 18.88 -21.93
N ALA A 629 8.86 17.62 -22.12
CA ALA A 629 9.24 16.54 -21.22
C ALA A 629 10.78 16.39 -21.20
N GLY A 630 11.35 16.16 -20.03
CA GLY A 630 12.79 15.96 -19.89
C GLY A 630 13.14 15.17 -18.64
N TRP A 631 14.19 14.35 -18.75
CA TRP A 631 14.75 13.54 -17.68
C TRP A 631 16.26 13.44 -17.91
N ASP A 632 17.06 14.05 -17.04
CA ASP A 632 18.53 14.11 -17.15
C ASP A 632 19.00 14.66 -18.53
N ASP A 633 19.44 13.79 -19.45
CA ASP A 633 19.88 14.12 -20.83
C ASP A 633 18.83 13.77 -21.91
N ILE A 634 17.68 13.21 -21.51
CA ILE A 634 16.57 12.88 -22.39
C ILE A 634 15.63 14.09 -22.44
N SER A 635 15.20 14.48 -23.63
CA SER A 635 14.17 15.51 -23.81
C SER A 635 13.22 15.17 -24.96
N ALA A 636 11.97 15.63 -24.88
CA ALA A 636 10.97 15.51 -25.93
C ALA A 636 10.14 16.79 -26.03
N ALA A 637 9.79 17.20 -27.25
CA ALA A 637 8.95 18.38 -27.47
C ALA A 637 7.51 18.14 -26.98
N SER A 638 6.97 16.97 -27.29
CA SER A 638 5.69 16.48 -26.76
C SER A 638 5.76 14.97 -26.46
N THR A 639 5.02 14.53 -25.45
CA THR A 639 4.77 13.12 -25.14
C THR A 639 3.28 12.95 -24.85
N THR A 640 2.56 12.27 -25.73
CA THR A 640 1.14 11.95 -25.58
C THR A 640 0.97 10.47 -25.29
N LEU A 641 0.28 10.15 -24.22
CA LEU A 641 -0.06 8.79 -23.80
C LEU A 641 -1.58 8.66 -23.79
N ALA A 642 -2.14 7.94 -24.77
CA ALA A 642 -3.56 7.67 -24.89
C ALA A 642 -3.85 6.22 -24.50
N LEU A 643 -4.56 6.02 -23.39
CA LEU A 643 -5.04 4.73 -22.91
C LEU A 643 -6.53 4.61 -23.20
N ARG A 644 -6.93 3.56 -23.92
CA ARG A 644 -8.32 3.12 -24.04
C ARG A 644 -8.47 1.76 -23.37
N SER A 645 -9.44 1.60 -22.48
CA SER A 645 -9.67 0.32 -21.82
C SER A 645 -11.15 0.03 -21.57
N GLN A 646 -11.55 -1.23 -21.74
CA GLN A 646 -12.92 -1.69 -21.57
C GLN A 646 -12.98 -3.10 -20.95
N GLY A 647 -13.88 -3.32 -19.99
CA GLY A 647 -14.14 -4.65 -19.41
C GLY A 647 -14.48 -4.62 -17.92
N ASP A 648 -14.35 -5.78 -17.27
CA ASP A 648 -14.58 -5.98 -15.83
C ASP A 648 -13.34 -6.58 -15.15
N ALA A 649 -13.40 -6.78 -13.82
CA ALA A 649 -12.30 -7.35 -13.02
C ALA A 649 -11.86 -8.77 -13.45
N TRP A 650 -12.64 -9.47 -14.28
CA TRP A 650 -12.34 -10.80 -14.80
C TRP A 650 -11.86 -10.79 -16.25
N LYS A 651 -12.46 -9.94 -17.09
CA LYS A 651 -12.03 -9.79 -18.49
C LYS A 651 -11.88 -8.31 -18.85
N HIS A 652 -10.67 -7.92 -19.23
CA HIS A 652 -10.32 -6.53 -19.54
C HIS A 652 -9.45 -6.46 -20.79
N LYS A 653 -9.81 -5.58 -21.74
CA LYS A 653 -9.05 -5.36 -22.97
C LYS A 653 -8.85 -3.88 -23.23
N GLY A 654 -7.73 -3.51 -23.83
CA GLY A 654 -7.42 -2.13 -24.13
C GLY A 654 -6.24 -1.95 -25.06
N ASP A 655 -5.98 -0.69 -25.38
CA ASP A 655 -4.85 -0.23 -26.17
C ASP A 655 -4.23 1.01 -25.51
N LEU A 656 -2.91 1.05 -25.51
CA LEU A 656 -2.08 2.13 -24.95
C LEU A 656 -1.19 2.66 -26.07
N ALA A 657 -1.55 3.80 -26.65
CA ALA A 657 -0.74 4.50 -27.64
C ALA A 657 0.19 5.50 -26.94
N LEU A 658 1.50 5.35 -27.15
CA LEU A 658 2.53 6.29 -26.75
C LEU A 658 3.08 6.99 -28.01
N LYS A 659 2.86 8.30 -28.11
CA LYS A 659 3.46 9.17 -29.12
C LYS A 659 4.46 10.12 -28.46
N VAL A 660 5.68 10.17 -28.96
CA VAL A 660 6.74 11.09 -28.50
C VAL A 660 7.26 11.84 -29.71
N GLU A 661 7.23 13.17 -29.68
CA GLU A 661 7.69 14.02 -30.80
C GLU A 661 8.98 14.76 -30.41
N GLY A 662 9.94 14.80 -31.32
CA GLY A 662 11.23 15.47 -31.11
C GLY A 662 12.03 14.86 -29.95
N LEU A 663 12.06 13.53 -29.84
CA LEU A 663 12.82 12.81 -28.82
C LEU A 663 14.32 12.98 -29.06
N ARG A 664 15.04 13.53 -28.08
CA ARG A 664 16.49 13.67 -28.07
C ARG A 664 17.07 13.00 -26.84
N ILE A 665 18.19 12.30 -27.01
CA ILE A 665 18.86 11.50 -25.97
C ILE A 665 20.35 11.89 -26.00
N GLY A 666 20.75 12.80 -25.11
CA GLY A 666 22.04 13.47 -25.21
C GLY A 666 22.16 14.25 -26.53
N GLU A 667 23.20 13.95 -27.32
CA GLU A 667 23.38 14.56 -28.65
C GLU A 667 22.55 13.88 -29.76
N THR A 668 22.04 12.66 -29.51
CA THR A 668 21.32 11.86 -30.51
C THR A 668 19.87 12.34 -30.67
N ASP A 669 19.46 12.62 -31.91
CA ASP A 669 18.05 12.84 -32.26
C ASP A 669 17.40 11.51 -32.67
N ALA A 670 16.34 11.12 -31.97
CA ALA A 670 15.56 9.91 -32.22
C ALA A 670 14.21 10.20 -32.90
N GLY A 671 13.94 11.46 -33.25
CA GLY A 671 12.76 11.88 -34.01
C GLY A 671 11.42 11.63 -33.32
N THR A 672 10.39 11.35 -34.12
CA THR A 672 9.06 10.98 -33.63
C THR A 672 8.95 9.46 -33.47
N GLN A 673 8.39 9.03 -32.35
CA GLN A 673 8.09 7.63 -32.03
C GLN A 673 6.59 7.48 -31.76
N HIS A 674 5.94 6.50 -32.38
CA HIS A 674 4.54 6.18 -32.10
C HIS A 674 4.38 4.66 -31.97
N GLN A 675 4.14 4.20 -30.74
CA GLN A 675 4.02 2.79 -30.37
C GLN A 675 2.62 2.54 -29.80
N THR A 676 1.99 1.41 -30.16
CA THR A 676 0.70 0.99 -29.61
C THR A 676 0.86 -0.36 -28.93
N LEU A 677 0.53 -0.44 -27.64
CA LEU A 677 0.48 -1.67 -26.85
C LEU A 677 -0.98 -2.07 -26.62
N THR A 678 -1.42 -3.13 -27.28
CA THR A 678 -2.71 -3.78 -27.04
C THR A 678 -2.59 -4.85 -25.94
N PHE A 679 -3.65 -5.01 -25.14
CA PHE A 679 -3.76 -6.06 -24.13
C PHE A 679 -5.18 -6.66 -24.08
N ASP A 680 -5.30 -7.97 -23.91
CA ASP A 680 -6.55 -8.70 -23.60
C ASP A 680 -6.26 -9.71 -22.47
N VAL A 681 -6.83 -9.45 -21.29
CA VAL A 681 -6.67 -10.24 -20.07
C VAL A 681 -7.99 -10.94 -19.78
N ASP A 682 -8.01 -12.27 -19.75
CA ASP A 682 -9.16 -13.08 -19.34
C ASP A 682 -8.75 -13.98 -18.17
N ARG A 683 -9.04 -13.52 -16.95
CA ARG A 683 -8.76 -14.25 -15.70
C ARG A 683 -9.64 -15.49 -15.53
N ARG A 684 -10.77 -15.62 -16.23
CA ARG A 684 -11.62 -16.82 -16.19
C ARG A 684 -10.96 -17.97 -16.96
N LYS A 685 -10.17 -17.64 -17.98
CA LYS A 685 -9.36 -18.59 -18.77
C LYS A 685 -7.88 -18.61 -18.38
N LEU A 686 -7.47 -17.73 -17.45
CA LEU A 686 -6.08 -17.47 -17.08
C LEU A 686 -5.19 -17.23 -18.31
N SER A 687 -5.68 -16.40 -19.23
CA SER A 687 -5.00 -16.05 -20.47
C SER A 687 -4.74 -14.55 -20.60
N LEU A 688 -3.58 -14.22 -21.15
CA LEU A 688 -3.08 -12.87 -21.43
C LEU A 688 -2.65 -12.83 -22.89
N LYS A 689 -3.14 -11.85 -23.64
CA LYS A 689 -2.58 -11.46 -24.94
C LYS A 689 -2.01 -10.05 -24.83
N LEU A 690 -0.82 -9.87 -25.36
CA LEU A 690 -0.15 -8.58 -25.53
C LEU A 690 0.26 -8.46 -27.00
N GLY A 691 0.07 -7.29 -27.60
CA GLY A 691 0.53 -6.99 -28.96
C GLY A 691 1.10 -5.58 -29.03
N LEU A 692 2.37 -5.44 -29.42
CA LEU A 692 3.09 -4.17 -29.54
C LEU A 692 3.36 -3.87 -31.01
N THR A 693 2.91 -2.71 -31.51
CA THR A 693 3.09 -2.28 -32.90
C THR A 693 3.62 -0.85 -33.00
N GLY A 694 4.70 -0.65 -33.75
CA GLY A 694 5.29 0.67 -34.04
C GLY A 694 4.75 1.26 -35.34
N ASN A 695 4.01 2.37 -35.21
CA ASN A 695 3.36 3.09 -36.31
C ASN A 695 4.32 4.13 -36.95
N GLU A 696 5.09 4.84 -36.12
CA GLU A 696 6.10 5.83 -36.54
C GLU A 696 7.39 5.65 -35.73
N GLY A 697 8.53 5.99 -36.32
CA GLY A 697 9.85 5.77 -35.70
C GLY A 697 10.27 4.30 -35.77
N LEU A 698 10.51 3.68 -34.62
CA LEU A 698 10.94 2.28 -34.53
C LEU A 698 9.78 1.32 -34.86
N LYS A 699 9.86 0.62 -35.99
CA LYS A 699 8.85 -0.35 -36.44
C LYS A 699 8.96 -1.70 -35.72
N VAL A 700 8.64 -1.74 -34.43
CA VAL A 700 8.54 -3.00 -33.68
C VAL A 700 7.22 -3.69 -34.00
N ALA A 701 7.23 -5.02 -34.11
CA ALA A 701 6.03 -5.83 -34.08
C ALA A 701 6.25 -7.02 -33.13
N ALA A 702 5.51 -7.11 -32.03
CA ALA A 702 5.65 -8.23 -31.09
C ALA A 702 4.30 -8.65 -30.50
N ASP A 703 3.92 -9.90 -30.73
CA ASP A 703 2.71 -10.53 -30.20
C ASP A 703 3.10 -11.61 -29.18
N ALA A 704 2.43 -11.64 -28.04
CA ALA A 704 2.62 -12.65 -27.00
C ALA A 704 1.26 -13.10 -26.44
N ALA A 705 0.93 -14.38 -26.64
CA ALA A 705 -0.23 -15.04 -26.07
C ALA A 705 0.21 -16.09 -25.04
N LEU A 706 -0.19 -15.87 -23.78
CA LEU A 706 0.07 -16.74 -22.65
C LEU A 706 -1.26 -17.30 -22.15
N ALA A 707 -1.33 -18.61 -21.86
CA ALA A 707 -2.54 -19.24 -21.30
C ALA A 707 -2.18 -20.35 -20.30
N PHE A 708 -2.63 -20.21 -19.06
CA PHE A 708 -2.31 -21.17 -17.99
C PHE A 708 -3.42 -22.21 -17.81
N ASN A 709 -3.06 -23.50 -17.91
CA ASN A 709 -3.92 -24.62 -17.57
C ASN A 709 -3.68 -25.04 -16.11
N PRO A 710 -4.60 -24.74 -15.17
CA PRO A 710 -4.41 -25.04 -13.75
C PRO A 710 -4.43 -26.55 -13.43
N LYS A 711 -5.13 -27.37 -14.23
CA LYS A 711 -5.14 -28.85 -14.03
C LYS A 711 -3.78 -29.47 -14.34
N ALA A 712 -3.08 -28.94 -15.34
CA ALA A 712 -1.76 -29.42 -15.76
C ALA A 712 -0.58 -28.62 -15.14
N ARG A 713 -0.86 -27.54 -14.39
CA ARG A 713 0.14 -26.56 -13.91
C ARG A 713 1.09 -26.09 -15.04
N ALA A 714 0.49 -25.83 -16.20
CA ALA A 714 1.20 -25.65 -17.46
C ALA A 714 0.84 -24.31 -18.10
N LEU A 715 1.84 -23.50 -18.45
CA LEU A 715 1.69 -22.24 -19.16
C LEU A 715 1.97 -22.46 -20.65
N ARG A 716 0.93 -22.43 -21.49
CA ARG A 716 1.11 -22.37 -22.94
C ARG A 716 1.61 -20.97 -23.31
N MET A 717 2.62 -20.92 -24.17
CA MET A 717 3.28 -19.72 -24.65
C MET A 717 3.33 -19.73 -26.16
N ASP A 718 2.87 -18.64 -26.78
CA ASP A 718 2.98 -18.37 -28.20
C ASP A 718 3.47 -16.92 -28.33
N VAL A 719 4.72 -16.72 -28.75
CA VAL A 719 5.36 -15.41 -28.81
C VAL A 719 6.04 -15.25 -30.16
N LYS A 720 5.76 -14.13 -30.84
CA LYS A 720 6.37 -13.74 -32.11
C LYS A 720 6.86 -12.31 -32.00
N GLY A 721 8.08 -12.05 -32.47
CA GLY A 721 8.68 -10.71 -32.42
C GLY A 721 9.56 -10.40 -33.62
N ASP A 722 9.44 -9.17 -34.11
CA ASP A 722 10.31 -8.52 -35.08
C ASP A 722 10.76 -7.18 -34.49
N PHE A 723 12.05 -7.10 -34.17
CA PHE A 723 12.71 -5.94 -33.58
C PHE A 723 13.79 -5.44 -34.55
N PRO A 724 13.56 -4.31 -35.24
CA PRO A 724 14.56 -3.71 -36.13
C PRO A 724 15.74 -3.13 -35.34
N PRO A 725 16.86 -2.76 -36.01
CA PRO A 725 18.06 -2.22 -35.36
C PRO A 725 17.76 -1.05 -34.41
N LEU A 726 18.12 -1.21 -33.14
CA LEU A 726 17.77 -0.28 -32.05
C LEU A 726 18.64 1.01 -32.02
N GLY A 727 19.32 1.33 -33.13
CA GLY A 727 20.28 2.43 -33.29
C GLY A 727 19.95 3.73 -32.55
N PRO A 728 18.84 4.42 -32.88
CA PRO A 728 18.49 5.71 -32.28
C PRO A 728 18.18 5.65 -30.77
N LEU A 729 17.81 4.47 -30.25
CA LEU A 729 17.47 4.24 -28.85
C LEU A 729 18.62 3.58 -28.05
N SER A 730 19.76 3.32 -28.69
CA SER A 730 20.92 2.70 -28.05
C SER A 730 21.38 3.36 -26.74
N PRO A 731 21.34 4.70 -26.55
CA PRO A 731 21.74 5.30 -25.27
C PRO A 731 20.70 5.09 -24.16
N LEU A 732 19.40 4.92 -24.50
CA LEU A 732 18.36 4.55 -23.52
C LEU A 732 18.56 3.10 -23.03
N LEU A 733 18.95 2.20 -23.91
CA LEU A 733 19.22 0.80 -23.57
C LEU A 733 20.42 0.65 -22.61
N ALA A 734 21.47 1.45 -22.81
CA ALA A 734 22.60 1.53 -21.87
C ALA A 734 22.15 1.97 -20.45
N LYS A 735 21.16 2.87 -20.34
CA LYS A 735 20.56 3.25 -19.05
C LYS A 735 19.64 2.18 -18.46
N ALA A 736 19.06 1.30 -19.29
CA ALA A 736 18.16 0.22 -18.90
C ALA A 736 18.88 -1.04 -18.35
N ARG A 737 20.16 -0.93 -17.96
CA ARG A 737 21.02 -2.04 -17.51
C ARG A 737 21.27 -3.14 -18.55
N VAL A 738 21.19 -2.82 -19.84
CA VAL A 738 21.84 -3.67 -20.86
C VAL A 738 23.35 -3.66 -20.56
N PRO A 739 24.05 -4.82 -20.59
CA PRO A 739 25.49 -4.86 -20.32
C PRO A 739 26.23 -3.90 -21.26
N PRO A 740 27.12 -3.02 -20.76
CA PRO A 740 27.81 -2.02 -21.57
C PRO A 740 28.70 -2.63 -22.66
N GLU A 741 29.00 -3.93 -22.55
CA GLU A 741 29.72 -4.70 -23.54
C GLU A 741 28.90 -4.94 -24.81
N VAL A 742 27.56 -4.97 -24.73
CA VAL A 742 26.70 -5.19 -25.90
C VAL A 742 26.47 -3.88 -26.64
N ASP A 743 26.71 -3.88 -27.95
CA ASP A 743 26.48 -2.73 -28.84
C ASP A 743 25.12 -2.90 -29.56
N PRO A 744 24.00 -2.35 -29.03
CA PRO A 744 22.67 -2.57 -29.60
C PRO A 744 22.43 -1.78 -30.91
N SER A 745 23.39 -0.96 -31.36
CA SER A 745 23.15 0.00 -32.46
C SER A 745 22.78 -0.67 -33.79
N LYS A 746 23.26 -1.90 -34.00
CA LYS A 746 22.98 -2.73 -35.19
C LYS A 746 22.22 -4.01 -34.86
N LEU A 747 21.87 -4.22 -33.58
CA LEU A 747 21.21 -5.43 -33.11
C LEU A 747 19.76 -5.44 -33.58
N ALA A 748 19.44 -6.38 -34.47
CA ALA A 748 18.07 -6.72 -34.84
C ALA A 748 17.78 -8.17 -34.45
N MET A 749 16.53 -8.45 -34.09
CA MET A 749 16.08 -9.75 -33.60
C MET A 749 14.72 -10.09 -34.19
N THR A 750 14.62 -11.21 -34.88
CA THR A 750 13.34 -11.82 -35.26
C THR A 750 13.24 -13.20 -34.63
N GLY A 751 12.14 -13.50 -33.94
CA GLY A 751 12.00 -14.75 -33.22
C GLY A 751 10.57 -15.22 -33.01
N GLU A 752 10.41 -16.53 -32.90
CA GLU A 752 9.14 -17.22 -32.65
C GLU A 752 9.35 -18.30 -31.59
N LEU A 753 8.44 -18.38 -30.62
CA LEU A 753 8.47 -19.32 -29.49
C LEU A 753 7.07 -19.92 -29.33
N HIS A 754 6.94 -21.22 -29.57
CA HIS A 754 5.68 -21.95 -29.41
C HIS A 754 5.88 -23.17 -28.52
N GLY A 755 5.25 -23.20 -27.35
CA GLY A 755 5.39 -24.33 -26.44
C GLY A 755 4.59 -24.23 -25.15
N THR A 756 4.92 -25.12 -24.22
CA THR A 756 4.29 -25.26 -22.91
C THR A 756 5.37 -25.32 -21.83
N LEU A 757 5.26 -24.44 -20.84
CA LEU A 757 6.18 -24.32 -19.71
C LEU A 757 5.54 -24.89 -18.45
N THR A 758 6.20 -25.84 -17.81
CA THR A 758 5.69 -26.59 -16.64
C THR A 758 6.63 -26.44 -15.43
N GLY A 759 6.13 -26.73 -14.23
CA GLY A 759 6.90 -26.77 -12.97
C GLY A 759 7.28 -25.42 -12.36
N LEU A 760 7.23 -24.33 -13.14
CA LEU A 760 7.62 -22.97 -12.70
C LEU A 760 6.61 -22.34 -11.72
N ILE A 761 5.31 -22.60 -11.90
CA ILE A 761 4.23 -22.16 -11.01
C ILE A 761 3.82 -23.32 -10.09
N THR A 762 4.11 -23.19 -8.78
CA THR A 762 3.86 -24.24 -7.78
C THR A 762 2.49 -24.15 -7.13
N HIS A 763 1.93 -22.94 -7.03
CA HIS A 763 0.61 -22.64 -6.48
C HIS A 763 -0.02 -21.47 -7.22
N LEU A 764 -1.34 -21.49 -7.38
CA LEU A 764 -2.16 -20.36 -7.82
C LEU A 764 -3.36 -20.26 -6.87
N GLY A 765 -3.46 -19.16 -6.13
CA GLY A 765 -4.55 -18.89 -5.20
C GLY A 765 -5.82 -18.42 -5.90
N SER A 766 -6.95 -18.53 -5.20
CA SER A 766 -8.26 -18.03 -5.67
C SER A 766 -8.33 -16.50 -5.79
N ASP A 767 -7.39 -15.80 -5.16
CA ASP A 767 -7.14 -14.36 -5.25
C ASP A 767 -6.29 -13.95 -6.48
N GLY A 768 -5.75 -14.93 -7.21
CA GLY A 768 -4.81 -14.71 -8.32
C GLY A 768 -3.34 -14.64 -7.90
N SER A 769 -3.01 -14.87 -6.63
CA SER A 769 -1.61 -14.96 -6.17
C SER A 769 -0.93 -16.20 -6.75
N PHE A 770 0.24 -16.05 -7.37
CA PHE A 770 1.03 -17.17 -7.88
C PHE A 770 2.32 -17.33 -7.05
N ARG A 771 2.70 -18.59 -6.79
CA ARG A 771 3.95 -18.92 -6.10
C ARG A 771 4.91 -19.60 -7.07
N LEU A 772 6.00 -18.92 -7.41
CA LEU A 772 7.07 -19.48 -8.22
C LEU A 772 7.79 -20.60 -7.45
N ALA A 773 8.41 -21.53 -8.18
CA ALA A 773 9.28 -22.53 -7.57
C ALA A 773 10.50 -21.87 -6.88
N PRO A 774 11.03 -22.42 -5.76
CA PRO A 774 12.16 -21.80 -5.04
C PRO A 774 13.43 -21.62 -5.86
N MET A 775 13.63 -22.45 -6.89
CA MET A 775 14.70 -22.29 -7.88
C MET A 775 14.08 -22.40 -9.29
N PRO A 776 13.54 -21.30 -9.86
CA PRO A 776 12.82 -21.33 -11.13
C PRO A 776 13.59 -21.99 -12.29
N PRO A 777 14.91 -21.75 -12.48
CA PRO A 777 15.67 -22.39 -13.56
C PRO A 777 15.80 -23.91 -13.44
N ARG A 778 15.65 -24.47 -12.22
CA ARG A 778 15.75 -25.92 -11.97
C ARG A 778 14.41 -26.64 -12.03
N ALA A 779 13.31 -25.92 -11.80
CA ALA A 779 11.95 -26.48 -11.81
C ALA A 779 11.21 -26.25 -13.13
N ALA A 780 11.67 -25.31 -13.95
CA ALA A 780 11.11 -25.03 -15.26
C ALA A 780 11.40 -26.16 -16.26
N SER A 781 10.34 -26.71 -16.86
CA SER A 781 10.43 -27.67 -17.97
C SER A 781 9.64 -27.14 -19.16
N PHE A 782 10.34 -26.76 -20.23
CA PHE A 782 9.75 -26.31 -21.48
C PHE A 782 9.60 -27.48 -22.47
N GLU A 783 8.46 -27.56 -23.14
CA GLU A 783 8.20 -28.46 -24.27
C GLU A 783 7.67 -27.65 -25.45
N GLY A 784 8.33 -27.71 -26.60
CA GLY A 784 7.99 -26.88 -27.75
C GLY A 784 9.18 -26.52 -28.63
N LYS A 785 8.98 -25.52 -29.48
CA LYS A 785 9.98 -25.02 -30.43
C LYS A 785 10.26 -23.53 -30.21
N ALA A 786 11.50 -23.13 -30.41
CA ALA A 786 11.97 -21.77 -30.44
C ALA A 786 12.85 -21.55 -31.67
N HIS A 787 12.67 -20.43 -32.37
CA HIS A 787 13.48 -19.99 -33.50
C HIS A 787 13.88 -18.53 -33.27
N MET A 788 15.15 -18.19 -33.47
CA MET A 788 15.66 -16.84 -33.29
C MET A 788 16.75 -16.53 -34.32
N ASP A 789 16.52 -15.53 -35.14
CA ASP A 789 17.54 -14.86 -35.96
C ASP A 789 18.01 -13.59 -35.23
N LEU A 790 19.31 -13.51 -34.95
CA LEU A 790 19.98 -12.30 -34.49
C LEU A 790 20.87 -11.75 -35.61
N ARG A 791 20.82 -10.43 -35.82
CA ARG A 791 21.69 -9.73 -36.78
C ARG A 791 22.45 -8.61 -36.09
N GLY A 792 23.69 -8.39 -36.51
CA GLY A 792 24.54 -7.28 -36.05
C GLY A 792 25.02 -7.38 -34.60
N VAL A 793 25.10 -8.59 -34.03
CA VAL A 793 25.53 -8.80 -32.65
C VAL A 793 27.00 -8.38 -32.47
N ARG A 794 27.24 -7.51 -31.50
CA ARG A 794 28.59 -7.05 -31.11
C ARG A 794 28.74 -7.03 -29.60
N TRP A 795 29.83 -7.62 -29.14
CA TRP A 795 30.33 -7.60 -27.77
C TRP A 795 31.68 -6.87 -27.72
N LYS A 796 31.90 -6.02 -26.72
CA LYS A 796 33.10 -5.21 -26.52
C LYS A 796 33.48 -5.21 -25.04
N GLN A 797 34.53 -5.92 -24.71
CA GLN A 797 35.22 -5.90 -23.41
C GLN A 797 36.59 -5.23 -23.60
N ALA A 798 37.26 -4.86 -22.50
CA ALA A 798 38.47 -4.03 -22.54
C ALA A 798 39.60 -4.58 -23.45
N ASP A 799 39.71 -5.90 -23.53
CA ASP A 799 40.73 -6.67 -24.25
C ASP A 799 40.15 -7.63 -25.31
N GLN A 800 38.83 -7.73 -25.43
CA GLN A 800 38.14 -8.69 -26.30
C GLN A 800 36.95 -8.07 -27.03
N THR A 801 36.86 -8.29 -28.35
CA THR A 801 35.67 -7.95 -29.15
C THR A 801 35.14 -9.16 -29.90
N ILE A 802 33.83 -9.38 -29.84
CA ILE A 802 33.14 -10.45 -30.57
C ILE A 802 32.15 -9.80 -31.54
N ASN A 803 32.16 -10.22 -32.79
CA ASN A 803 31.30 -9.67 -33.85
C ASN A 803 30.69 -10.80 -34.67
N VAL A 804 29.36 -10.89 -34.64
CA VAL A 804 28.55 -11.90 -35.34
C VAL A 804 27.51 -11.20 -36.22
N PRO A 805 27.71 -11.10 -37.55
CA PRO A 805 26.81 -10.36 -38.44
C PRO A 805 25.41 -10.97 -38.54
N ALA A 806 25.32 -12.31 -38.51
CA ALA A 806 24.09 -13.07 -38.50
C ALA A 806 24.30 -14.36 -37.69
N LEU A 807 23.32 -14.70 -36.86
CA LEU A 807 23.25 -15.91 -36.04
C LEU A 807 21.82 -16.43 -36.14
N ARG A 808 21.67 -17.69 -36.55
CA ARG A 808 20.40 -18.42 -36.47
C ARG A 808 20.49 -19.43 -35.34
N TRP A 809 19.47 -19.48 -34.50
CA TRP A 809 19.34 -20.45 -33.43
C TRP A 809 17.95 -21.08 -33.46
N GLU A 810 17.90 -22.41 -33.42
CA GLU A 810 16.67 -23.16 -33.24
C GLU A 810 16.81 -24.07 -32.02
N GLY A 811 15.76 -24.14 -31.21
CA GLY A 811 15.69 -25.00 -30.03
C GLY A 811 14.40 -25.81 -30.05
N GLU A 812 14.51 -27.14 -30.03
CA GLU A 812 13.38 -28.05 -29.86
C GLU A 812 13.54 -28.79 -28.52
N SER A 813 12.51 -28.77 -27.69
CA SER A 813 12.48 -29.50 -26.43
C SER A 813 11.27 -30.42 -26.38
N HIS A 814 11.50 -31.68 -26.02
CA HIS A 814 10.47 -32.71 -25.88
C HIS A 814 10.60 -33.43 -24.53
N ALA A 815 9.44 -33.82 -23.99
CA ALA A 815 9.33 -34.49 -22.70
C ALA A 815 8.79 -35.92 -22.89
N ASP A 816 9.57 -36.91 -22.47
CA ASP A 816 9.14 -38.31 -22.41
C ASP A 816 9.17 -38.78 -20.94
N GLY A 817 8.00 -38.87 -20.32
CA GLY A 817 7.87 -39.16 -18.89
C GLY A 817 8.64 -38.16 -18.01
N ALA A 818 9.64 -38.64 -17.28
CA ALA A 818 10.55 -37.83 -16.45
C ALA A 818 11.81 -37.35 -17.19
N GLN A 819 12.04 -37.84 -18.42
CA GLN A 819 13.19 -37.51 -19.25
C GLN A 819 12.88 -36.29 -20.14
N ARG A 820 13.88 -35.45 -20.35
CA ARG A 820 13.83 -34.24 -21.18
C ARG A 820 14.93 -34.33 -22.21
N ASN A 821 14.58 -34.07 -23.46
CA ASN A 821 15.50 -34.00 -24.58
C ASN A 821 15.41 -32.61 -25.19
N VAL A 822 16.53 -31.89 -25.20
CA VAL A 822 16.67 -30.55 -25.76
C VAL A 822 17.67 -30.60 -26.90
N ARG A 823 17.19 -30.46 -28.13
CA ARG A 823 18.04 -30.28 -29.31
C ARG A 823 18.15 -28.79 -29.63
N THR A 824 19.35 -28.34 -29.91
CA THR A 824 19.62 -26.96 -30.31
C THR A 824 20.52 -26.95 -31.54
N THR A 825 20.11 -26.23 -32.57
CA THR A 825 20.94 -25.92 -33.73
C THR A 825 21.37 -24.46 -33.65
N LEU A 826 22.62 -24.19 -34.00
CA LEU A 826 23.19 -22.85 -34.07
C LEU A 826 23.96 -22.75 -35.39
N ALA A 827 23.70 -21.72 -36.18
CA ALA A 827 24.39 -21.44 -37.43
C ALA A 827 24.86 -19.99 -37.48
N VAL A 828 26.15 -19.80 -37.78
CA VAL A 828 26.82 -18.51 -37.83
C VAL A 828 27.71 -18.48 -39.08
N GLU A 829 27.31 -17.67 -40.07
CA GLU A 829 28.05 -17.49 -41.33
C GLU A 829 29.48 -16.98 -41.08
N LYS A 830 29.63 -16.08 -40.10
CA LYS A 830 30.92 -15.49 -39.72
C LYS A 830 30.95 -15.09 -38.25
N LEU A 831 31.93 -15.60 -37.52
CA LEU A 831 32.27 -15.18 -36.16
C LEU A 831 33.67 -14.55 -36.20
N THR A 832 33.82 -13.33 -35.66
CA THR A 832 35.12 -12.70 -35.48
C THR A 832 35.36 -12.40 -34.01
N VAL A 833 36.44 -12.94 -33.46
CA VAL A 833 36.91 -12.67 -32.09
C VAL A 833 38.26 -11.97 -32.21
N SER A 834 38.35 -10.74 -31.71
CA SER A 834 39.61 -9.99 -31.66
C SER A 834 40.03 -9.82 -30.20
N MET A 835 41.26 -10.18 -29.89
CA MET A 835 41.94 -10.05 -28.60
C MET A 835 43.15 -9.11 -28.77
N ASN A 836 43.83 -8.73 -27.69
CA ASN A 836 44.94 -7.76 -27.72
C ASN A 836 46.01 -8.03 -28.78
N ASP A 837 46.47 -9.29 -28.93
CA ASP A 837 47.54 -9.71 -29.84
C ASP A 837 47.05 -10.54 -31.04
N ARG A 838 45.80 -11.03 -31.00
CA ARG A 838 45.28 -12.06 -31.91
C ARG A 838 43.89 -11.75 -32.43
N ARG A 839 43.63 -12.08 -33.69
CA ARG A 839 42.28 -12.05 -34.27
C ARG A 839 41.93 -13.37 -34.93
N PHE A 840 40.88 -14.01 -34.43
CA PHE A 840 40.28 -15.22 -34.98
C PHE A 840 39.06 -14.88 -35.84
N THR A 841 38.96 -15.49 -37.01
CA THR A 841 37.78 -15.41 -37.89
C THR A 841 37.37 -16.82 -38.28
N PHE A 842 36.18 -17.22 -37.83
CA PHE A 842 35.56 -18.50 -38.18
C PHE A 842 34.53 -18.26 -39.27
N ALA A 843 34.54 -19.08 -40.32
CA ALA A 843 33.55 -19.07 -41.40
C ALA A 843 32.69 -20.33 -41.35
N ASP A 844 31.39 -20.17 -41.60
CA ASP A 844 30.37 -21.22 -41.61
C ASP A 844 30.44 -22.15 -40.39
N LEU A 845 30.39 -21.54 -39.20
CA LEU A 845 30.28 -22.25 -37.93
C LEU A 845 28.85 -22.78 -37.78
N SER A 846 28.70 -24.09 -37.65
CA SER A 846 27.45 -24.71 -37.23
C SER A 846 27.64 -25.64 -36.03
N SER A 847 26.61 -25.77 -35.21
CA SER A 847 26.64 -26.49 -33.95
C SER A 847 25.28 -27.15 -33.70
N ASP A 848 25.24 -28.48 -33.63
CA ASP A 848 24.07 -29.28 -33.26
C ASP A 848 24.34 -29.91 -31.89
N SER A 849 23.50 -29.58 -30.91
CA SER A 849 23.68 -29.94 -29.49
C SER A 849 22.41 -30.63 -29.00
N THR A 850 22.51 -31.88 -28.58
CA THR A 850 21.42 -32.65 -27.98
C THR A 850 21.74 -32.92 -26.52
N ALA A 851 20.95 -32.36 -25.60
CA ALA A 851 21.07 -32.53 -24.16
C ALA A 851 19.89 -33.36 -23.62
N THR A 852 20.20 -34.45 -22.92
CA THR A 852 19.25 -35.38 -22.32
C THR A 852 19.44 -35.40 -20.82
N PHE A 853 18.40 -35.07 -20.06
CA PHE A 853 18.44 -35.00 -18.59
C PHE A 853 17.08 -35.40 -17.98
N THR A 854 17.02 -35.63 -16.67
CA THR A 854 15.73 -35.83 -15.96
C THR A 854 15.27 -34.54 -15.28
N ASP A 855 14.02 -34.52 -14.85
CA ASP A 855 13.45 -33.48 -13.97
C ASP A 855 14.24 -33.23 -12.67
N GLN A 856 15.06 -34.19 -12.22
CA GLN A 856 15.90 -34.11 -11.03
C GLN A 856 17.40 -34.13 -11.39
N TRP A 857 17.94 -32.98 -11.83
CA TRP A 857 19.32 -32.79 -12.32
C TRP A 857 20.44 -33.28 -11.37
N GLU A 858 20.16 -33.37 -10.07
CA GLU A 858 21.11 -33.84 -9.05
C GLU A 858 21.10 -35.37 -8.88
N LYS A 859 20.00 -36.04 -9.27
CA LYS A 859 19.77 -37.48 -9.07
C LYS A 859 19.73 -38.30 -10.37
N GLY A 860 19.49 -37.65 -11.51
CA GLY A 860 19.56 -38.27 -12.83
C GLY A 860 20.94 -38.18 -13.49
N ASP A 861 21.14 -39.01 -14.50
CA ASP A 861 22.21 -38.79 -15.47
C ASP A 861 21.90 -37.57 -16.33
N ILE A 862 22.95 -36.85 -16.74
CA ILE A 862 22.88 -35.80 -17.77
C ILE A 862 23.82 -36.21 -18.91
N GLU A 863 23.26 -36.48 -20.09
CA GLU A 863 24.01 -36.75 -21.33
C GLU A 863 23.97 -35.50 -22.22
N LEU A 864 25.12 -35.06 -22.69
CA LEU A 864 25.27 -34.02 -23.71
C LEU A 864 26.00 -34.62 -24.90
N LYS A 865 25.40 -34.50 -26.09
CA LYS A 865 26.01 -34.79 -27.39
C LYS A 865 26.14 -33.49 -28.16
N GLN A 866 27.35 -33.21 -28.64
CA GLN A 866 27.66 -32.01 -29.41
C GLN A 866 28.33 -32.41 -30.73
N LEU A 867 27.91 -31.77 -31.81
CA LEU A 867 28.61 -31.74 -33.09
C LEU A 867 28.83 -30.28 -33.49
N VAL A 868 30.08 -29.88 -33.68
CA VAL A 868 30.48 -28.56 -34.18
C VAL A 868 31.20 -28.73 -35.51
N LYS A 869 30.85 -27.91 -36.50
CA LYS A 869 31.52 -27.84 -37.80
C LYS A 869 31.96 -26.41 -38.09
N VAL A 870 33.17 -26.24 -38.61
CA VAL A 870 33.73 -24.95 -39.04
C VAL A 870 34.42 -25.14 -40.38
N ARG A 871 33.98 -24.42 -41.42
CA ARG A 871 34.59 -24.51 -42.77
C ARG A 871 36.02 -23.99 -42.78
N SER A 872 36.30 -22.87 -42.12
CA SER A 872 37.67 -22.37 -41.96
C SER A 872 37.83 -21.50 -40.72
N MET A 873 39.05 -21.50 -40.18
CA MET A 873 39.48 -20.61 -39.10
C MET A 873 40.75 -19.88 -39.51
N GLU A 874 40.65 -18.58 -39.71
CA GLU A 874 41.79 -17.68 -39.93
C GLU A 874 42.25 -17.07 -38.60
N GLN A 875 43.57 -16.99 -38.39
CA GLN A 875 44.18 -16.21 -37.30
C GLN A 875 45.03 -15.08 -37.89
N LYS A 876 45.11 -13.93 -37.19
CA LYS A 876 46.13 -12.90 -37.40
C LYS A 876 46.84 -12.63 -36.06
N PRO A 877 48.18 -12.75 -35.96
CA PRO A 877 49.11 -13.28 -36.97
C PRO A 877 48.77 -14.72 -37.37
N ALA A 878 49.16 -15.10 -38.60
CA ALA A 878 48.78 -16.37 -39.21
C ALA A 878 49.27 -17.57 -38.40
N LEU A 879 48.43 -18.61 -38.27
CA LEU A 879 48.85 -19.87 -37.68
C LEU A 879 49.88 -20.56 -38.58
N PRO A 880 50.94 -21.19 -38.01
CA PRO A 880 51.82 -22.07 -38.76
C PRO A 880 51.08 -23.31 -39.29
N TYR A 881 49.87 -23.56 -38.78
CA TYR A 881 49.04 -24.73 -39.06
C TYR A 881 47.69 -24.31 -39.69
N PRO A 882 47.31 -24.82 -40.88
CA PRO A 882 46.03 -24.47 -41.49
C PRO A 882 44.87 -25.21 -40.82
N VAL A 883 43.73 -24.53 -40.63
CA VAL A 883 42.57 -25.07 -39.93
C VAL A 883 41.33 -24.90 -40.81
N GLN A 884 40.93 -25.99 -41.47
CA GLN A 884 39.88 -26.03 -42.50
C GLN A 884 39.07 -27.32 -42.38
N ASP A 885 37.77 -27.24 -42.66
CA ASP A 885 36.81 -28.34 -42.54
C ASP A 885 36.97 -29.09 -41.21
N VAL A 886 36.90 -28.31 -40.11
CA VAL A 886 36.98 -28.84 -38.75
C VAL A 886 35.63 -29.43 -38.38
N GLU A 887 35.64 -30.70 -37.97
CA GLU A 887 34.49 -31.38 -37.39
C GLU A 887 34.87 -31.89 -35.99
N ALA A 888 34.16 -31.42 -34.98
CA ALA A 888 34.36 -31.77 -33.57
C ALA A 888 33.06 -32.38 -33.02
N SER A 889 33.08 -33.68 -32.72
CA SER A 889 31.97 -34.38 -32.07
C SER A 889 32.39 -34.82 -30.68
N PHE A 890 31.64 -34.46 -29.64
CA PHE A 890 31.86 -34.99 -28.29
C PHE A 890 30.56 -35.45 -27.63
N SER A 891 30.66 -36.50 -26.84
CA SER A 891 29.61 -36.97 -25.93
C SER A 891 30.15 -36.97 -24.51
N VAL A 892 29.35 -36.46 -23.58
CA VAL A 892 29.67 -36.32 -22.16
C VAL A 892 28.48 -36.79 -21.33
N VAL A 893 28.72 -37.65 -20.33
CA VAL A 893 27.68 -38.15 -19.41
C VAL A 893 28.09 -37.85 -17.98
N ARG A 894 27.41 -36.91 -17.32
CA ARG A 894 27.53 -36.66 -15.88
C ARG A 894 26.66 -37.65 -15.12
N LYS A 895 27.25 -38.35 -14.16
CA LYS A 895 26.56 -39.19 -13.17
C LYS A 895 26.16 -38.38 -11.94
N PRO A 896 25.12 -38.81 -11.18
CA PRO A 896 24.70 -38.17 -9.93
C PRO A 896 25.82 -37.98 -8.90
N THR A 897 26.81 -38.89 -8.89
CA THR A 897 27.99 -38.85 -8.00
C THR A 897 29.00 -37.75 -8.33
N GLY A 898 28.75 -36.89 -9.32
CA GLY A 898 29.68 -35.86 -9.78
C GLY A 898 30.72 -36.35 -10.81
N VAL A 899 30.74 -37.65 -11.11
CA VAL A 899 31.66 -38.23 -12.10
C VAL A 899 31.18 -37.94 -13.51
N ILE A 900 32.00 -37.27 -14.30
CA ILE A 900 31.80 -36.98 -15.71
C ILE A 900 32.54 -38.04 -16.55
N ARG A 901 31.82 -38.73 -17.42
CA ARG A 901 32.38 -39.67 -18.41
C ARG A 901 32.43 -39.00 -19.78
N ILE A 902 33.53 -39.19 -20.49
CA ILE A 902 33.70 -38.78 -21.89
C ILE A 902 33.77 -40.07 -22.72
N PRO A 903 32.61 -40.66 -23.11
CA PRO A 903 32.56 -41.90 -23.88
C PRO A 903 33.21 -41.78 -25.27
N ASP A 904 33.10 -40.63 -25.93
CA ASP A 904 33.76 -40.35 -27.20
C ASP A 904 33.94 -38.84 -27.41
N LEU A 905 35.16 -38.42 -27.74
CA LEU A 905 35.49 -37.09 -28.26
C LEU A 905 36.34 -37.32 -29.51
N ARG A 906 35.90 -36.78 -30.63
CA ARG A 906 36.59 -36.82 -31.91
C ARG A 906 36.69 -35.41 -32.47
N LEU A 907 37.90 -35.00 -32.82
CA LEU A 907 38.18 -33.75 -33.50
C LEU A 907 38.96 -34.09 -34.78
N SER A 908 38.46 -33.69 -35.94
CA SER A 908 39.16 -33.81 -37.22
C SER A 908 39.32 -32.46 -37.89
N ASN A 909 40.49 -32.23 -38.50
CA ASN A 909 40.77 -31.09 -39.36
C ASN A 909 40.94 -31.64 -40.79
N GLY A 910 39.94 -31.42 -41.64
CA GLY A 910 39.92 -31.98 -43.00
C GLY A 910 41.05 -31.44 -43.88
N GLY A 911 41.42 -30.17 -43.72
CA GLY A 911 42.48 -29.53 -44.50
C GLY A 911 43.87 -30.15 -44.29
N THR A 912 44.13 -30.73 -43.11
CA THR A 912 45.41 -31.36 -42.74
C THR A 912 45.30 -32.87 -42.51
N GLN A 913 44.14 -33.48 -42.72
CA GLN A 913 43.85 -34.89 -42.40
C GLN A 913 44.26 -35.31 -40.97
N THR A 914 44.11 -34.39 -40.02
CA THR A 914 44.38 -34.66 -38.60
C THR A 914 43.17 -35.26 -37.93
N VAL A 915 43.36 -36.30 -37.12
CA VAL A 915 42.28 -36.89 -36.33
C VAL A 915 42.74 -37.14 -34.89
N LEU A 916 42.15 -36.40 -33.96
CA LEU A 916 42.25 -36.61 -32.52
C LEU A 916 41.04 -37.41 -32.04
N LYS A 917 41.27 -38.51 -31.33
CA LYS A 917 40.25 -39.32 -30.64
C LYS A 917 40.60 -39.36 -29.15
N VAL A 918 39.66 -39.06 -28.26
CA VAL A 918 39.86 -39.06 -26.80
C VAL A 918 38.66 -39.71 -26.11
N ARG A 919 38.93 -40.51 -25.08
CA ARG A 919 37.93 -41.10 -24.18
C ARG A 919 38.44 -41.04 -22.74
N GLY A 920 37.56 -40.94 -21.76
CA GLY A 920 38.00 -40.92 -20.37
C GLY A 920 36.94 -40.60 -19.33
N ARG A 921 37.43 -40.18 -18.16
CA ARG A 921 36.62 -39.74 -17.03
C ARG A 921 37.28 -38.55 -16.31
N LEU A 922 36.44 -37.72 -15.73
CA LEU A 922 36.78 -36.62 -14.84
C LEU A 922 35.90 -36.74 -13.59
N ASP A 923 36.50 -36.92 -12.43
CA ASP A 923 35.84 -36.94 -11.13
C ASP A 923 35.97 -35.55 -10.51
N LEU A 924 34.84 -34.92 -10.22
CA LEU A 924 34.73 -33.59 -9.58
C LEU A 924 33.93 -33.68 -8.28
N SER A 925 33.88 -34.86 -7.65
CA SER A 925 33.28 -35.03 -6.34
C SER A 925 34.08 -34.27 -5.27
N ASN A 926 33.41 -33.81 -4.21
CA ASN A 926 34.02 -33.00 -3.14
C ASN A 926 35.20 -33.70 -2.45
N ASP A 927 35.22 -35.04 -2.47
CA ASP A 927 36.24 -35.85 -1.78
C ASP A 927 37.50 -36.07 -2.64
N GLN A 928 37.39 -36.07 -3.99
CA GLN A 928 38.49 -36.41 -4.91
C GLN A 928 38.33 -35.74 -6.30
N GLN A 929 39.27 -34.86 -6.66
CA GLN A 929 39.36 -34.28 -8.01
C GLN A 929 40.37 -35.06 -8.87
N ARG A 930 39.90 -35.86 -9.83
CA ARG A 930 40.77 -36.79 -10.58
C ARG A 930 40.42 -36.87 -12.05
N MET A 931 41.43 -36.93 -12.92
CA MET A 931 41.24 -37.10 -14.37
C MET A 931 41.96 -38.35 -14.90
N GLY A 932 41.33 -39.05 -15.82
CA GLY A 932 41.97 -40.11 -16.60
C GLY A 932 41.45 -40.11 -18.04
N LEU A 933 42.33 -39.73 -18.98
CA LEU A 933 42.06 -39.67 -20.42
C LEU A 933 42.98 -40.66 -21.16
N ARG A 934 42.48 -41.23 -22.24
CA ARG A 934 43.25 -41.98 -23.24
C ARG A 934 42.81 -41.53 -24.63
N GLY A 935 43.76 -41.37 -25.54
CA GLY A 935 43.48 -40.96 -26.90
C GLY A 935 44.52 -41.39 -27.91
N SER A 936 44.27 -41.03 -29.16
CA SER A 936 45.18 -41.15 -30.29
C SER A 936 45.11 -39.89 -31.13
N LEU A 937 46.25 -39.31 -31.49
CA LEU A 937 46.37 -38.24 -32.46
C LEU A 937 47.01 -38.79 -33.74
N GLU A 938 46.26 -38.84 -34.83
CA GLU A 938 46.72 -39.28 -36.15
C GLU A 938 46.96 -38.05 -37.04
N GLN A 939 48.09 -38.06 -37.76
CA GLN A 939 48.48 -37.01 -38.69
C GLN A 939 49.08 -37.61 -39.98
N ASP A 940 48.61 -37.17 -41.13
CA ASP A 940 49.23 -37.42 -42.43
C ASP A 940 50.12 -36.23 -42.83
N LEU A 941 51.41 -36.48 -43.07
CA LEU A 941 52.37 -35.43 -43.39
C LEU A 941 52.24 -34.91 -44.82
N ALA A 942 51.63 -35.68 -45.74
CA ALA A 942 51.38 -35.23 -47.12
C ALA A 942 50.44 -34.00 -47.15
N HIS A 943 49.52 -33.92 -46.19
CA HIS A 943 48.59 -32.82 -46.02
C HIS A 943 49.13 -31.66 -45.16
N LEU A 944 50.38 -31.76 -44.66
CA LEU A 944 51.13 -30.66 -44.06
C LEU A 944 52.16 -30.04 -45.00
N ALA A 945 52.40 -30.66 -46.16
CA ALA A 945 53.42 -30.23 -47.10
C ALA A 945 53.12 -28.82 -47.66
N ARG A 946 54.06 -27.90 -47.46
CA ARG A 946 54.10 -26.55 -48.04
C ARG A 946 55.33 -26.47 -48.98
N PRO A 947 55.13 -26.41 -50.30
CA PRO A 947 56.22 -26.37 -51.28
C PRO A 947 57.27 -25.31 -50.94
N GLY A 948 58.54 -25.69 -50.93
CA GLY A 948 59.66 -24.80 -50.61
C GLY A 948 59.91 -24.49 -49.12
N GLN A 949 58.95 -24.75 -48.21
CA GLN A 949 59.13 -24.56 -46.76
C GLN A 949 59.36 -25.87 -46.02
N VAL A 950 58.37 -26.77 -46.07
CA VAL A 950 58.40 -28.10 -45.45
C VAL A 950 57.62 -29.03 -46.37
N GLU A 951 58.30 -29.90 -47.09
CA GLU A 951 57.71 -30.95 -47.90
C GLU A 951 57.74 -32.25 -47.08
N GLY A 952 56.71 -33.09 -47.18
CA GLY A 952 56.73 -34.37 -46.48
C GLY A 952 55.60 -35.32 -46.86
N SER A 953 55.74 -36.57 -46.44
CA SER A 953 54.77 -37.65 -46.61
C SER A 953 54.94 -38.71 -45.52
N GLY A 954 54.00 -39.65 -45.44
CA GLY A 954 53.95 -40.65 -44.38
C GLY A 954 53.02 -40.28 -43.24
N LYS A 955 52.85 -41.21 -42.29
CA LYS A 955 51.89 -41.08 -41.20
C LYS A 955 52.57 -41.06 -39.84
N VAL A 956 52.13 -40.14 -39.00
CA VAL A 956 52.49 -40.04 -37.58
C VAL A 956 51.27 -40.36 -36.74
N THR A 957 51.40 -41.20 -35.72
CA THR A 957 50.33 -41.49 -34.76
C THR A 957 50.87 -41.44 -33.33
N VAL A 958 50.30 -40.59 -32.50
CA VAL A 958 50.62 -40.51 -31.06
C VAL A 958 49.49 -41.15 -30.27
N ASP A 959 49.69 -42.36 -29.79
CA ASP A 959 48.81 -43.00 -28.80
C ASP A 959 49.17 -42.45 -27.42
N PHE A 960 48.23 -41.88 -26.67
CA PHE A 960 48.52 -41.23 -25.38
C PHE A 960 47.53 -41.58 -24.27
N ARG A 961 48.00 -41.43 -23.03
CA ARG A 961 47.22 -41.54 -21.79
C ARG A 961 47.66 -40.45 -20.82
N VAL A 962 46.72 -39.63 -20.39
CA VAL A 962 46.92 -38.56 -19.40
C VAL A 962 46.19 -38.94 -18.11
N ALA A 963 46.86 -38.88 -16.98
CA ALA A 963 46.25 -39.05 -15.66
C ALA A 963 46.65 -37.90 -14.73
N SER A 964 45.67 -37.36 -14.00
CA SER A 964 45.91 -36.36 -12.95
C SER A 964 45.20 -36.75 -11.65
N PRO A 965 45.89 -36.74 -10.50
CA PRO A 965 45.32 -37.09 -9.21
C PRO A 965 44.65 -35.92 -8.49
N ASP A 966 44.85 -34.68 -8.97
CA ASP A 966 44.55 -33.42 -8.30
C ASP A 966 44.15 -32.26 -9.25
N LEU A 967 44.15 -32.47 -10.57
CA LEU A 967 43.97 -31.46 -11.64
C LEU A 967 45.06 -30.37 -11.69
N VAL A 968 46.17 -30.54 -10.97
CA VAL A 968 47.35 -29.66 -11.01
C VAL A 968 48.47 -30.33 -11.81
N VAL A 969 48.77 -31.60 -11.52
CA VAL A 969 49.83 -32.36 -12.19
C VAL A 969 49.23 -33.41 -13.13
N PHE A 970 49.61 -33.35 -14.40
CA PHE A 970 49.13 -34.19 -15.49
C PHE A 970 50.27 -35.09 -15.98
N ARG A 971 50.21 -36.37 -15.62
CA ARG A 971 51.17 -37.38 -16.04
C ARG A 971 50.74 -37.97 -17.37
N THR A 972 51.56 -37.76 -18.40
CA THR A 972 51.30 -38.19 -19.77
C THR A 972 52.25 -39.31 -20.16
N THR A 973 51.69 -40.42 -20.63
CA THR A 973 52.44 -41.55 -21.19
C THR A 973 51.96 -41.78 -22.61
N SER A 974 52.88 -41.89 -23.56
CA SER A 974 52.56 -41.93 -24.99
C SER A 974 53.54 -42.78 -25.80
N SER A 975 53.12 -43.13 -27.02
CA SER A 975 53.87 -43.90 -28.02
C SER A 975 53.71 -43.19 -29.36
N LEU A 976 54.84 -42.71 -29.89
CA LEU A 976 54.97 -42.01 -31.16
C LEU A 976 55.30 -43.03 -32.25
N LYS A 977 54.31 -43.36 -33.06
CA LYS A 977 54.44 -44.28 -34.20
C LYS A 977 54.68 -43.50 -35.48
N LEU A 978 55.73 -43.87 -36.18
CA LEU A 978 56.22 -43.26 -37.42
C LEU A 978 56.12 -44.32 -38.52
N GLN A 979 55.43 -44.00 -39.62
CA GLN A 979 55.21 -44.89 -40.76
C GLN A 979 55.58 -44.17 -42.06
N ASP A 980 56.68 -44.61 -42.67
CA ASP A 980 57.27 -44.06 -43.90
C ASP A 980 57.34 -42.51 -43.89
N VAL A 981 57.82 -41.95 -42.79
CA VAL A 981 57.93 -40.51 -42.60
C VAL A 981 59.09 -39.98 -43.44
N ASN A 982 58.75 -39.22 -44.47
CA ASN A 982 59.67 -38.51 -45.32
C ASN A 982 59.46 -37.01 -45.10
N VAL A 983 60.52 -36.25 -44.81
CA VAL A 983 60.44 -34.81 -44.51
C VAL A 983 61.63 -34.09 -45.12
N ARG A 984 61.38 -33.02 -45.87
CA ARG A 984 62.38 -32.14 -46.47
C ARG A 984 62.10 -30.70 -46.06
N MET A 985 63.07 -30.07 -45.44
CA MET A 985 63.02 -28.68 -44.99
C MET A 985 64.12 -27.90 -45.75
N PRO A 986 63.80 -27.25 -46.89
CA PRO A 986 64.82 -26.61 -47.72
C PRO A 986 65.58 -25.49 -47.00
N GLU A 987 64.92 -24.71 -46.16
CA GLU A 987 65.55 -23.59 -45.42
C GLU A 987 66.60 -24.05 -44.40
N SER A 988 66.39 -25.19 -43.74
CA SER A 988 67.33 -25.75 -42.76
C SER A 988 68.30 -26.78 -43.34
N GLY A 989 68.15 -27.14 -44.62
CA GLY A 989 68.96 -28.16 -45.29
C GLY A 989 68.76 -29.58 -44.72
N ILE A 990 67.64 -29.83 -44.03
CA ILE A 990 67.34 -31.12 -43.41
C ILE A 990 66.48 -31.97 -44.36
N VAL A 991 66.88 -33.22 -44.57
CA VAL A 991 66.10 -34.23 -45.31
C VAL A 991 66.08 -35.53 -44.52
N VAL A 992 64.92 -36.08 -44.27
CA VAL A 992 64.67 -37.37 -43.62
C VAL A 992 63.91 -38.25 -44.59
N GLU A 993 64.38 -39.48 -44.80
CA GLU A 993 63.79 -40.45 -45.74
C GLU A 993 63.48 -41.76 -45.02
N ALA A 994 62.28 -42.29 -45.27
CA ALA A 994 61.75 -43.55 -44.74
C ALA A 994 61.90 -43.71 -43.21
N LEU A 995 61.63 -42.67 -42.42
CA LEU A 995 61.64 -42.76 -40.95
C LEU A 995 60.45 -43.58 -40.45
N ASN A 996 60.76 -44.68 -39.77
CA ASN A 996 59.82 -45.66 -39.25
C ASN A 996 60.15 -45.97 -37.77
N GLY A 997 59.14 -46.24 -36.93
CA GLY A 997 59.40 -46.65 -35.54
C GLY A 997 58.22 -46.53 -34.59
N ASP A 998 58.44 -46.94 -33.34
CA ASP A 998 57.55 -46.74 -32.19
C ASP A 998 58.37 -46.26 -30.98
N VAL A 999 58.34 -44.95 -30.73
CA VAL A 999 59.14 -44.26 -29.73
C VAL A 999 58.27 -43.95 -28.49
N PRO A 1000 58.53 -44.56 -27.32
CA PRO A 1000 57.83 -44.21 -26.10
C PRO A 1000 58.25 -42.81 -25.61
N LEU A 1001 57.25 -42.00 -25.25
CA LEU A 1001 57.38 -40.64 -24.75
C LEU A 1001 56.61 -40.51 -23.42
N THR A 1002 57.32 -40.16 -22.34
CA THR A 1002 56.72 -39.82 -21.04
C THR A 1002 56.92 -38.34 -20.75
N GLU A 1003 55.85 -37.62 -20.45
CA GLU A 1003 55.89 -36.18 -20.15
C GLU A 1003 55.00 -35.85 -18.95
N ASN A 1004 55.46 -34.96 -18.07
CA ASN A 1004 54.67 -34.50 -16.92
C ASN A 1004 54.46 -32.99 -17.02
N VAL A 1005 53.21 -32.56 -16.89
CA VAL A 1005 52.81 -31.16 -17.05
C VAL A 1005 52.17 -30.67 -15.76
N GLU A 1006 52.58 -29.50 -15.29
CA GLU A 1006 51.97 -28.78 -14.17
C GLU A 1006 51.16 -27.60 -14.71
N VAL A 1007 49.95 -27.40 -14.19
CA VAL A 1007 49.07 -26.30 -14.57
C VAL A 1007 48.84 -25.41 -13.35
N SER A 1008 49.22 -24.14 -13.48
CA SER A 1008 49.18 -23.12 -12.43
C SER A 1008 48.49 -21.84 -12.93
N GLN A 1009 48.29 -20.86 -12.05
CA GLN A 1009 47.77 -19.54 -12.45
C GLN A 1009 48.74 -18.78 -13.39
N ASP A 1010 50.04 -19.05 -13.26
CA ASP A 1010 51.09 -18.46 -14.11
C ASP A 1010 51.25 -19.19 -15.46
N GLY A 1011 50.46 -20.24 -15.69
CA GLY A 1011 50.41 -21.00 -16.94
C GLY A 1011 50.79 -22.47 -16.81
N VAL A 1012 51.15 -23.06 -17.95
CA VAL A 1012 51.43 -24.49 -18.13
C VAL A 1012 52.94 -24.71 -18.18
N ARG A 1013 53.47 -25.57 -17.30
CA ARG A 1013 54.91 -25.86 -17.18
C ARG A 1013 55.20 -27.34 -17.40
N LEU A 1014 56.20 -27.65 -18.22
CA LEU A 1014 56.77 -29.00 -18.30
C LEU A 1014 57.66 -29.24 -17.08
N LEU A 1015 57.43 -30.36 -16.39
CA LEU A 1015 58.25 -30.78 -15.25
C LEU A 1015 59.52 -31.48 -15.77
N ASN A 1016 60.66 -31.12 -15.19
CA ASN A 1016 62.00 -31.61 -15.53
C ASN A 1016 62.70 -32.23 -14.32
N ASP A 1017 61.92 -32.96 -13.51
CA ASP A 1017 62.26 -33.51 -12.19
C ASP A 1017 62.88 -34.92 -12.22
N LEU A 1018 63.21 -35.44 -13.41
CA LEU A 1018 63.83 -36.76 -13.56
C LEU A 1018 65.28 -36.77 -13.05
N ASP A 1019 65.56 -37.54 -11.99
CA ASP A 1019 66.93 -37.85 -11.57
C ASP A 1019 67.51 -38.94 -12.47
N VAL A 1020 68.57 -38.60 -13.22
CA VAL A 1020 69.14 -39.47 -14.26
C VAL A 1020 70.09 -40.47 -13.64
N ASN A 1021 69.69 -41.75 -13.60
CA ASN A 1021 70.52 -42.82 -13.04
C ASN A 1021 71.87 -42.94 -13.79
N PRO A 1022 73.02 -42.63 -13.15
CA PRO A 1022 74.33 -42.59 -13.81
C PRO A 1022 74.87 -43.97 -14.21
N TYR A 1023 74.24 -45.07 -13.77
CA TYR A 1023 74.60 -46.44 -14.15
C TYR A 1023 73.79 -46.99 -15.32
N SER A 1024 72.79 -46.25 -15.82
CA SER A 1024 71.87 -46.70 -16.89
C SER A 1024 72.61 -47.14 -18.16
N MET A 1025 73.65 -46.41 -18.55
CA MET A 1025 74.48 -46.71 -19.73
C MET A 1025 75.58 -47.76 -19.50
N LEU A 1026 75.88 -48.14 -18.25
CA LEU A 1026 76.90 -49.15 -17.95
C LEU A 1026 76.36 -50.58 -17.95
N ARG A 1027 75.03 -50.78 -18.00
CA ARG A 1027 74.39 -52.08 -17.74
C ARG A 1027 73.29 -52.49 -18.71
N PHE A 1028 73.01 -51.71 -19.76
CA PHE A 1028 71.89 -51.97 -20.68
C PHE A 1028 71.94 -53.36 -21.32
N ALA A 1029 73.13 -53.79 -21.80
CA ALA A 1029 73.32 -55.10 -22.41
C ALA A 1029 73.22 -56.27 -21.41
N ASP A 1030 73.64 -56.05 -20.16
CA ASP A 1030 73.74 -57.10 -19.14
C ASP A 1030 72.43 -57.36 -18.40
N GLN A 1031 71.56 -56.34 -18.26
CA GLN A 1031 70.37 -56.43 -17.41
C GLN A 1031 69.11 -56.95 -18.12
N HIS A 1032 68.95 -56.73 -19.43
CA HIS A 1032 67.67 -56.92 -20.11
C HIS A 1032 67.73 -57.59 -21.50
N PRO A 1033 68.26 -58.81 -21.63
CA PRO A 1033 68.27 -59.57 -22.91
C PRO A 1033 66.87 -60.03 -23.39
N LEU A 1034 65.82 -59.85 -22.58
CA LEU A 1034 64.45 -60.33 -22.84
C LEU A 1034 63.37 -59.24 -22.78
N LEU A 1035 63.71 -57.96 -22.58
CA LEU A 1035 62.70 -56.90 -22.66
C LEU A 1035 62.26 -56.68 -24.12
N THR A 1036 60.97 -56.44 -24.28
CA THR A 1036 60.29 -56.15 -25.55
C THR A 1036 60.99 -55.08 -26.39
N ARG A 1037 60.89 -55.20 -27.72
CA ARG A 1037 61.39 -54.25 -28.73
C ARG A 1037 60.65 -52.88 -28.74
N SER A 1038 60.38 -52.30 -27.57
CA SER A 1038 59.80 -50.96 -27.42
C SER A 1038 60.88 -49.90 -27.64
N GLY A 1039 60.62 -48.89 -28.47
CA GLY A 1039 61.56 -47.81 -28.78
C GLY A 1039 62.25 -47.92 -30.14
N PHE A 1040 62.07 -49.00 -30.90
CA PHE A 1040 62.78 -49.14 -32.18
C PHE A 1040 62.41 -48.03 -33.16
N MET A 1041 63.43 -47.38 -33.71
CA MET A 1041 63.36 -46.35 -34.75
C MET A 1041 64.41 -46.65 -35.83
N SER A 1042 64.07 -46.45 -37.09
CA SER A 1042 64.98 -46.55 -38.23
C SER A 1042 64.66 -45.51 -39.31
N ALA A 1043 65.67 -44.99 -39.99
CA ALA A 1043 65.53 -44.15 -41.18
C ALA A 1043 66.57 -44.57 -42.24
N ASP A 1044 66.17 -44.60 -43.51
CA ASP A 1044 67.07 -44.98 -44.60
C ASP A 1044 68.14 -43.91 -44.82
N ARG A 1045 67.77 -42.63 -44.69
CA ARG A 1045 68.69 -41.50 -44.79
C ARG A 1045 68.22 -40.30 -43.98
N ILE A 1046 69.15 -39.68 -43.26
CA ILE A 1046 69.00 -38.36 -42.64
C ILE A 1046 70.15 -37.48 -43.14
N THR A 1047 69.85 -36.47 -43.93
CA THR A 1047 70.79 -35.44 -44.39
C THR A 1047 70.58 -34.16 -43.59
N THR A 1048 71.67 -33.55 -43.18
CA THR A 1048 71.74 -32.24 -42.54
C THR A 1048 72.84 -31.43 -43.23
N PRO A 1049 72.97 -30.11 -42.98
CA PRO A 1049 74.06 -29.30 -43.53
C PRO A 1049 75.48 -29.81 -43.21
N TRP A 1050 75.65 -30.60 -42.14
CA TRP A 1050 76.95 -31.07 -41.64
C TRP A 1050 77.23 -32.55 -41.91
N VAL A 1051 76.19 -33.39 -41.95
CA VAL A 1051 76.34 -34.85 -42.08
C VAL A 1051 75.14 -35.48 -42.78
N THR A 1052 75.44 -36.45 -43.66
CA THR A 1052 74.48 -37.45 -44.14
C THR A 1052 74.71 -38.76 -43.39
N ILE A 1053 73.65 -39.23 -42.75
CA ILE A 1053 73.55 -40.50 -42.03
C ILE A 1053 72.68 -41.44 -42.89
N ALA A 1054 73.17 -42.62 -43.26
CA ALA A 1054 72.41 -43.59 -44.04
C ALA A 1054 73.00 -45.01 -43.90
N PRO A 1055 72.27 -46.01 -43.36
CA PRO A 1055 71.01 -45.90 -42.62
C PRO A 1055 71.21 -45.39 -41.19
N LEU A 1056 70.14 -45.10 -40.47
CA LEU A 1056 70.10 -44.95 -39.00
C LEU A 1056 69.14 -46.00 -38.43
N ALA A 1057 69.51 -46.67 -37.35
CA ALA A 1057 68.63 -47.54 -36.58
C ALA A 1057 68.98 -47.51 -35.08
N GLY A 1058 68.00 -47.70 -34.21
CA GLY A 1058 68.22 -47.96 -32.79
C GLY A 1058 66.98 -47.81 -31.92
N ASN A 1059 67.10 -48.18 -30.65
CA ASN A 1059 66.02 -48.05 -29.67
C ASN A 1059 66.07 -46.67 -29.01
N LEU A 1060 65.23 -45.75 -29.46
CA LEU A 1060 65.03 -44.41 -28.89
C LEU A 1060 63.88 -44.42 -27.87
N ALA A 1061 64.09 -43.78 -26.72
CA ALA A 1061 63.04 -43.46 -25.75
C ALA A 1061 63.21 -42.01 -25.26
N ILE A 1062 62.10 -41.35 -24.93
CA ILE A 1062 62.08 -39.97 -24.47
C ILE A 1062 61.32 -39.91 -23.13
N ASN A 1063 61.99 -39.47 -22.07
CA ASN A 1063 61.40 -39.32 -20.74
C ASN A 1063 61.68 -37.90 -20.24
N GLN A 1064 60.67 -37.04 -20.33
CA GLN A 1064 60.79 -35.59 -20.12
C GLN A 1064 61.98 -35.06 -20.94
N ASN A 1065 62.90 -34.36 -20.27
CA ASN A 1065 64.14 -33.85 -20.83
C ASN A 1065 65.17 -34.91 -21.29
N VAL A 1066 64.97 -36.21 -21.08
CA VAL A 1066 65.99 -37.25 -21.37
C VAL A 1066 65.66 -38.05 -22.62
N PHE A 1067 66.48 -37.89 -23.66
CA PHE A 1067 66.47 -38.68 -24.89
C PHE A 1067 67.54 -39.77 -24.78
N SER A 1068 67.15 -41.05 -24.74
CA SER A 1068 68.09 -42.17 -24.63
C SER A 1068 67.99 -43.09 -25.84
N MET A 1069 69.15 -43.46 -26.39
CA MET A 1069 69.28 -44.33 -27.56
C MET A 1069 70.30 -45.43 -27.29
N SER A 1070 69.82 -46.63 -26.95
CA SER A 1070 70.63 -47.68 -26.30
C SER A 1070 71.23 -48.76 -27.22
N GLN A 1071 70.80 -48.78 -28.49
CA GLN A 1071 71.31 -49.69 -29.53
C GLN A 1071 71.45 -48.95 -30.85
N LEU A 1072 72.28 -47.91 -30.86
CA LEU A 1072 72.54 -47.06 -32.02
C LEU A 1072 73.37 -47.82 -33.07
N GLU A 1073 72.89 -47.82 -34.31
CA GLU A 1073 73.64 -48.16 -35.52
C GLU A 1073 73.40 -47.08 -36.57
N MET A 1074 74.46 -46.43 -37.06
CA MET A 1074 74.34 -45.37 -38.06
C MET A 1074 75.44 -45.49 -39.13
N GLY A 1075 75.08 -45.36 -40.40
CA GLY A 1075 76.03 -45.29 -41.51
C GLY A 1075 76.47 -43.85 -41.73
N VAL A 1076 77.78 -43.57 -41.69
CA VAL A 1076 78.33 -42.21 -41.86
C VAL A 1076 79.50 -42.26 -42.83
N ARG A 1077 79.46 -41.43 -43.87
CA ARG A 1077 80.48 -41.35 -44.95
C ARG A 1077 80.91 -42.73 -45.48
N GLY A 1078 79.96 -43.65 -45.67
CA GLY A 1078 80.22 -44.99 -46.20
C GLY A 1078 80.91 -45.98 -45.25
N GLY A 1079 81.05 -45.63 -43.97
CA GLY A 1079 81.33 -46.57 -42.88
C GLY A 1079 80.18 -46.63 -41.88
N ARG A 1080 80.37 -47.31 -40.76
CA ARG A 1080 79.35 -47.54 -39.73
C ARG A 1080 79.82 -47.09 -38.36
N ILE A 1081 78.93 -46.48 -37.58
CA ILE A 1081 79.11 -46.14 -36.17
C ILE A 1081 78.05 -46.90 -35.36
N THR A 1082 78.45 -47.66 -34.34
CA THR A 1082 77.56 -48.41 -33.45
C THR A 1082 77.79 -48.03 -31.99
N GLY A 1083 76.76 -48.00 -31.15
CA GLY A 1083 76.93 -47.74 -29.72
C GLY A 1083 75.65 -47.36 -28.98
N GLN A 1084 75.77 -46.39 -28.08
CA GLN A 1084 74.65 -45.80 -27.33
C GLN A 1084 74.91 -44.32 -27.06
N CYS A 1085 73.83 -43.55 -26.91
CA CYS A 1085 73.86 -42.12 -26.65
C CYS A 1085 72.70 -41.72 -25.72
N MET A 1086 72.95 -40.81 -24.79
CA MET A 1086 71.95 -40.20 -23.92
C MET A 1086 72.11 -38.69 -23.94
N LEU A 1087 71.04 -37.95 -24.21
CA LEU A 1087 70.99 -36.49 -24.20
C LEU A 1087 69.97 -36.05 -23.16
N ASN A 1088 70.45 -35.40 -22.10
CA ASN A 1088 69.62 -34.66 -21.16
C ASN A 1088 69.52 -33.21 -21.66
N TRP A 1089 68.35 -32.81 -22.13
CA TRP A 1089 68.07 -31.50 -22.74
C TRP A 1089 67.49 -30.51 -21.74
N GLN A 1090 68.32 -29.59 -21.25
CA GLN A 1090 67.96 -28.54 -20.29
C GLN A 1090 68.41 -27.15 -20.79
N GLY A 1091 68.25 -26.89 -22.09
CA GLY A 1091 68.67 -25.65 -22.73
C GLY A 1091 70.17 -25.38 -22.55
N LYS A 1092 70.52 -24.30 -21.85
CA LYS A 1092 71.92 -23.95 -21.52
C LYS A 1092 72.59 -24.94 -20.56
N HIS A 1093 71.83 -25.86 -19.95
CA HIS A 1093 72.34 -26.85 -19.00
C HIS A 1093 72.36 -28.29 -19.56
N SER A 1094 72.10 -28.46 -20.86
CA SER A 1094 72.08 -29.78 -21.50
C SER A 1094 73.39 -30.54 -21.38
N THR A 1095 73.31 -31.87 -21.23
CA THR A 1095 74.45 -32.79 -21.25
C THR A 1095 74.19 -33.94 -22.22
N MET A 1096 75.22 -34.33 -22.98
CA MET A 1096 75.17 -35.45 -23.92
C MET A 1096 76.28 -36.44 -23.59
N GLU A 1097 75.94 -37.68 -23.30
CA GLU A 1097 76.88 -38.77 -23.07
C GLU A 1097 76.78 -39.78 -24.21
N ALA A 1098 77.90 -40.11 -24.85
CA ALA A 1098 77.95 -40.96 -26.04
C ALA A 1098 79.09 -41.99 -25.94
N HIS A 1099 78.74 -43.28 -26.02
CA HIS A 1099 79.67 -44.40 -26.09
C HIS A 1099 79.52 -45.06 -27.46
N VAL A 1100 80.43 -44.76 -28.38
CA VAL A 1100 80.32 -45.13 -29.80
C VAL A 1100 81.59 -45.74 -30.36
N ARG A 1101 81.43 -46.62 -31.36
CA ARG A 1101 82.48 -47.28 -32.13
C ARG A 1101 82.26 -47.01 -33.61
N ALA A 1102 83.19 -46.31 -34.24
CA ALA A 1102 83.26 -46.13 -35.69
C ALA A 1102 84.06 -47.26 -36.36
N THR A 1103 83.67 -47.65 -37.56
CA THR A 1103 84.34 -48.65 -38.40
C THR A 1103 84.17 -48.32 -39.88
N GLY A 1104 85.27 -48.18 -40.61
CA GLY A 1104 85.31 -47.94 -42.06
C GLY A 1104 84.80 -46.58 -42.53
N VAL A 1105 84.61 -45.59 -41.65
CA VAL A 1105 84.12 -44.24 -42.00
C VAL A 1105 85.12 -43.59 -42.94
N LYS A 1106 84.70 -42.94 -44.04
CA LYS A 1106 85.63 -42.41 -45.06
C LYS A 1106 85.90 -40.91 -44.95
N SER A 1107 87.12 -40.50 -45.31
CA SER A 1107 87.54 -39.09 -45.35
C SER A 1107 86.97 -38.37 -46.57
N SER A 1108 87.20 -37.05 -46.64
CA SER A 1108 86.97 -36.23 -47.84
C SER A 1108 87.60 -36.78 -49.14
N ARG A 1109 88.59 -37.69 -49.04
CA ARG A 1109 89.26 -38.36 -50.16
C ARG A 1109 89.19 -39.90 -50.10
N GLY A 1110 88.31 -40.47 -49.29
CA GLY A 1110 88.00 -41.92 -49.31
C GLY A 1110 88.83 -42.81 -48.38
N GLU A 1111 89.77 -42.27 -47.60
CA GLU A 1111 90.58 -43.02 -46.63
C GLU A 1111 89.73 -43.48 -45.43
N PRO A 1112 89.89 -44.69 -44.87
CA PRO A 1112 89.07 -45.18 -43.75
C PRO A 1112 89.49 -44.67 -42.37
N PHE A 1113 88.54 -44.70 -41.43
CA PHE A 1113 88.68 -44.41 -40.01
C PHE A 1113 87.96 -45.48 -39.16
N ASP A 1114 88.69 -46.04 -38.20
CA ASP A 1114 88.21 -47.01 -37.21
C ASP A 1114 88.58 -46.49 -35.80
N GLY A 1115 87.66 -46.52 -34.83
CA GLY A 1115 87.94 -46.01 -33.49
C GLY A 1115 86.77 -46.10 -32.52
N ASN A 1116 87.07 -45.99 -31.22
CA ASN A 1116 86.08 -46.00 -30.13
C ASN A 1116 86.13 -44.66 -29.38
N ALA A 1117 84.99 -44.11 -28.99
CA ALA A 1117 84.90 -42.91 -28.17
C ALA A 1117 83.86 -43.08 -27.06
N ALA A 1118 84.23 -42.71 -25.84
CA ALA A 1118 83.34 -42.57 -24.69
C ALA A 1118 83.49 -41.13 -24.17
N MET A 1119 82.46 -40.31 -24.33
CA MET A 1119 82.53 -38.87 -24.08
C MET A 1119 81.24 -38.28 -23.50
N VAL A 1120 81.40 -37.33 -22.58
CA VAL A 1120 80.36 -36.46 -22.02
C VAL A 1120 80.61 -35.04 -22.51
N ILE A 1121 79.64 -34.46 -23.20
CA ILE A 1121 79.61 -33.06 -23.64
C ILE A 1121 78.65 -32.31 -22.71
N SER A 1122 79.15 -31.31 -21.98
CA SER A 1122 78.36 -30.44 -21.11
C SER A 1122 78.24 -29.06 -21.74
N ALA A 1123 77.02 -28.64 -22.10
CA ALA A 1123 76.74 -27.29 -22.56
C ALA A 1123 76.90 -26.27 -21.42
N ARG A 1124 76.56 -26.66 -20.19
CA ARG A 1124 76.72 -25.84 -18.97
C ARG A 1124 78.17 -25.42 -18.76
N ASP A 1125 79.06 -26.40 -18.84
CA ASP A 1125 80.48 -26.24 -18.49
C ASP A 1125 81.35 -25.98 -19.74
N ARG A 1126 80.71 -25.83 -20.92
CA ARG A 1126 81.33 -25.72 -22.26
C ARG A 1126 82.48 -26.72 -22.47
N SER A 1127 82.31 -27.94 -21.98
CA SER A 1127 83.39 -28.92 -21.90
C SER A 1127 83.02 -30.24 -22.57
N ILE A 1128 84.03 -30.89 -23.14
CA ILE A 1128 83.98 -32.30 -23.52
C ILE A 1128 84.93 -33.02 -22.57
N ASN A 1129 84.48 -34.14 -22.01
CA ASN A 1129 85.24 -34.98 -21.09
C ASN A 1129 85.15 -36.43 -21.56
N GLY A 1130 86.22 -37.22 -21.42
CA GLY A 1130 86.24 -38.63 -21.83
C GLY A 1130 87.49 -39.03 -22.60
N ARG A 1131 87.37 -40.04 -23.46
CA ARG A 1131 88.48 -40.61 -24.23
C ARG A 1131 88.01 -41.08 -25.60
N ALA A 1132 88.80 -40.78 -26.63
CA ALA A 1132 88.72 -41.41 -27.94
C ALA A 1132 90.02 -42.14 -28.28
N GLU A 1133 89.90 -43.39 -28.72
CA GLU A 1133 91.01 -44.23 -29.16
C GLU A 1133 90.80 -44.57 -30.64
N ILE A 1134 91.71 -44.08 -31.48
CA ILE A 1134 91.62 -44.21 -32.92
C ILE A 1134 92.52 -45.38 -33.33
N LEU A 1135 91.88 -46.45 -33.80
CA LEU A 1135 92.50 -47.71 -34.17
C LEU A 1135 93.09 -47.66 -35.57
N ARG A 1136 92.50 -46.86 -36.45
CA ARG A 1136 92.96 -46.62 -37.82
C ARG A 1136 92.53 -45.24 -38.27
N ILE A 1137 93.45 -44.49 -38.88
CA ILE A 1137 93.15 -43.17 -39.44
C ILE A 1137 94.07 -42.88 -40.62
N GLY A 1138 93.51 -42.33 -41.70
CA GLY A 1138 94.29 -41.88 -42.85
C GLY A 1138 94.85 -40.46 -42.66
N ASN A 1139 95.87 -40.10 -43.44
CA ASN A 1139 96.49 -38.78 -43.38
C ASN A 1139 95.47 -37.65 -43.52
N ARG A 1140 94.57 -37.75 -44.50
CA ARG A 1140 93.55 -36.74 -44.75
C ARG A 1140 92.48 -36.73 -43.68
N HIS A 1141 92.19 -37.85 -43.01
CA HIS A 1141 91.32 -37.83 -41.83
C HIS A 1141 91.93 -37.03 -40.66
N LEU A 1142 93.22 -37.21 -40.38
CA LEU A 1142 93.86 -36.45 -39.32
C LEU A 1142 93.97 -34.96 -39.71
N LEU A 1143 94.28 -34.64 -40.96
CA LEU A 1143 94.20 -33.27 -41.48
C LEU A 1143 92.79 -32.68 -41.36
N ASP A 1144 91.74 -33.41 -41.77
CA ASP A 1144 90.34 -32.97 -41.68
C ASP A 1144 89.91 -32.73 -40.20
N LEU A 1145 90.45 -33.48 -39.24
CA LEU A 1145 90.22 -33.25 -37.79
C LEU A 1145 90.97 -32.02 -37.27
N LEU A 1146 92.22 -31.82 -37.69
CA LEU A 1146 93.04 -30.67 -37.30
C LEU A 1146 92.55 -29.36 -37.95
N ASP A 1147 92.01 -29.44 -39.16
CA ASP A 1147 91.39 -28.30 -39.86
C ASP A 1147 90.04 -27.90 -39.22
N VAL A 1148 89.40 -28.75 -38.40
CA VAL A 1148 88.23 -28.37 -37.57
C VAL A 1148 88.64 -27.59 -36.32
N GLU A 1149 89.78 -27.95 -35.73
CA GLU A 1149 90.36 -27.36 -34.51
C GLU A 1149 91.05 -26.02 -34.80
N ASP A 1150 92.01 -26.02 -35.73
CA ASP A 1150 92.78 -24.86 -36.16
C ASP A 1150 92.57 -24.58 -37.66
N PRO A 1151 91.39 -24.08 -38.08
CA PRO A 1151 91.06 -23.85 -39.50
C PRO A 1151 91.91 -22.77 -40.17
N HIS A 1152 92.51 -21.86 -39.39
CA HIS A 1152 93.33 -20.76 -39.89
C HIS A 1152 94.83 -21.09 -39.94
N HIS A 1153 95.22 -22.33 -39.60
CA HIS A 1153 96.60 -22.81 -39.60
C HIS A 1153 97.51 -21.94 -38.71
N THR A 1154 96.99 -21.57 -37.54
CA THR A 1154 97.62 -20.66 -36.58
C THR A 1154 98.46 -21.35 -35.52
N ASP A 1155 98.18 -22.60 -35.15
CA ASP A 1155 98.93 -23.29 -34.10
C ASP A 1155 100.24 -23.90 -34.66
N PRO A 1156 101.42 -23.51 -34.14
CA PRO A 1156 102.69 -24.12 -34.52
C PRO A 1156 102.77 -25.63 -34.23
N ALA A 1157 102.06 -26.16 -33.22
CA ALA A 1157 102.12 -27.58 -32.89
C ALA A 1157 101.30 -28.40 -33.90
N THR A 1158 100.04 -28.06 -34.13
CA THR A 1158 99.19 -28.65 -35.16
C THR A 1158 99.81 -28.48 -36.57
N ASN A 1159 100.47 -27.35 -36.87
CA ASN A 1159 101.20 -27.18 -38.13
C ASN A 1159 102.41 -28.12 -38.31
N ARG A 1160 103.12 -28.51 -37.23
CA ARG A 1160 104.15 -29.57 -37.31
C ARG A 1160 103.53 -30.92 -37.66
N VAL A 1161 102.34 -31.22 -37.14
CA VAL A 1161 101.60 -32.44 -37.51
C VAL A 1161 101.22 -32.40 -38.99
N ARG A 1162 100.70 -31.27 -39.49
CA ARG A 1162 100.40 -31.08 -40.93
C ARG A 1162 101.63 -31.32 -41.81
N TYR A 1163 102.80 -30.81 -41.42
CA TYR A 1163 104.06 -31.02 -42.13
C TYR A 1163 104.51 -32.50 -42.07
N ALA A 1164 104.45 -33.14 -40.90
CA ALA A 1164 104.81 -34.55 -40.74
C ALA A 1164 103.88 -35.49 -41.55
N LEU A 1165 102.59 -35.16 -41.67
CA LEU A 1165 101.62 -35.88 -42.50
C LEU A 1165 101.88 -35.74 -44.02
N GLY A 1166 102.73 -34.80 -44.44
CA GLY A 1166 103.27 -34.73 -45.80
C GLY A 1166 104.46 -35.68 -46.05
N LEU A 1167 105.09 -36.21 -44.99
CA LEU A 1167 106.31 -37.04 -45.04
C LEU A 1167 106.09 -38.51 -44.61
N GLY A 1168 104.89 -38.86 -44.18
CA GLY A 1168 104.56 -40.16 -43.62
C GLY A 1168 103.07 -40.29 -43.29
N TYR A 1169 102.69 -41.24 -42.44
CA TYR A 1169 101.29 -41.51 -42.09
C TYR A 1169 101.11 -41.71 -40.58
N PRO A 1170 99.92 -41.53 -39.98
CA PRO A 1170 99.71 -41.81 -38.57
C PRO A 1170 99.54 -43.33 -38.32
N GLU A 1171 100.30 -43.89 -37.37
CA GLU A 1171 100.20 -45.30 -36.93
C GLU A 1171 99.21 -45.46 -35.77
N HIS A 1172 99.21 -44.54 -34.80
CA HIS A 1172 98.27 -44.54 -33.67
C HIS A 1172 97.94 -43.11 -33.27
N VAL A 1173 96.66 -42.84 -33.00
CA VAL A 1173 96.21 -41.55 -32.48
C VAL A 1173 95.30 -41.77 -31.28
N ARG A 1174 95.62 -41.11 -30.17
CA ARG A 1174 94.81 -41.14 -28.95
C ARG A 1174 94.46 -39.72 -28.55
N VAL A 1175 93.19 -39.51 -28.24
CA VAL A 1175 92.67 -38.21 -27.78
C VAL A 1175 92.04 -38.40 -26.42
N SER A 1176 92.50 -37.62 -25.44
CA SER A 1176 91.93 -37.59 -24.09
C SER A 1176 91.33 -36.22 -23.83
N PHE A 1177 90.14 -36.17 -23.24
CA PHE A 1177 89.45 -34.92 -22.94
C PHE A 1177 89.24 -34.83 -21.43
N LYS A 1178 89.80 -33.79 -20.80
CA LYS A 1178 89.74 -33.62 -19.34
C LYS A 1178 89.52 -32.16 -18.99
N GLN A 1179 88.42 -31.88 -18.29
CA GLN A 1179 88.05 -30.56 -17.79
C GLN A 1179 88.01 -29.48 -18.91
N GLY A 1180 87.47 -29.85 -20.09
CA GLY A 1180 87.33 -28.93 -21.22
C GLY A 1180 88.59 -28.74 -22.08
N PHE A 1181 89.70 -29.39 -21.73
CA PHE A 1181 90.93 -29.40 -22.52
C PHE A 1181 91.18 -30.78 -23.14
N GLY A 1182 91.59 -30.78 -24.41
CA GLY A 1182 92.08 -31.96 -25.12
C GLY A 1182 93.59 -32.16 -24.93
N SER A 1183 94.01 -33.43 -24.92
CA SER A 1183 95.37 -33.81 -25.29
C SER A 1183 95.36 -34.81 -26.44
N LEU A 1184 96.26 -34.59 -27.40
CA LEU A 1184 96.37 -35.33 -28.66
C LEU A 1184 97.76 -35.93 -28.75
N LEU A 1185 97.81 -37.27 -28.72
CA LEU A 1185 99.02 -38.05 -28.90
C LEU A 1185 98.99 -38.74 -30.26
N ILE A 1186 100.01 -38.51 -31.10
CA ILE A 1186 100.11 -39.04 -32.46
C ILE A 1186 101.46 -39.76 -32.61
N THR A 1187 101.42 -41.03 -32.98
CA THR A 1187 102.60 -41.79 -33.41
C THR A 1187 102.63 -41.84 -34.93
N MET A 1188 103.72 -41.42 -35.55
CA MET A 1188 103.89 -41.38 -37.01
C MET A 1188 104.59 -42.64 -37.55
N GLY A 1189 104.37 -42.90 -38.85
CA GLY A 1189 104.86 -43.99 -39.68
C GLY A 1189 105.60 -43.47 -40.93
N GLY A 1190 106.48 -44.29 -41.52
CA GLY A 1190 107.30 -43.89 -42.67
C GLY A 1190 108.44 -42.92 -42.33
N LEU A 1191 108.85 -42.09 -43.30
CA LEU A 1191 109.95 -41.11 -43.13
C LEU A 1191 109.63 -40.05 -42.05
N ALA A 1192 108.34 -39.81 -41.76
CA ALA A 1192 107.90 -38.94 -40.67
C ALA A 1192 108.28 -39.44 -39.26
N LYS A 1193 108.76 -40.69 -39.08
CA LYS A 1193 109.31 -41.16 -37.77
C LYS A 1193 110.52 -40.34 -37.30
N LEU A 1194 111.17 -39.59 -38.20
CA LEU A 1194 112.27 -38.69 -37.89
C LEU A 1194 111.81 -37.32 -37.35
N VAL A 1195 110.51 -37.03 -37.37
CA VAL A 1195 109.92 -35.79 -36.83
C VAL A 1195 109.29 -36.10 -35.47
N SER A 1196 109.91 -35.64 -34.39
CA SER A 1196 109.35 -35.78 -33.04
C SER A 1196 108.16 -34.82 -32.87
N ILE A 1197 106.96 -35.40 -32.70
CA ILE A 1197 105.74 -34.69 -32.33
C ILE A 1197 105.50 -34.97 -30.84
N ASP A 1198 105.69 -33.97 -30.00
CA ASP A 1198 105.31 -34.04 -28.58
C ASP A 1198 103.78 -34.10 -28.44
N GLU A 1199 103.28 -34.62 -27.31
CA GLU A 1199 101.84 -34.61 -27.01
C GLU A 1199 101.31 -33.18 -27.03
N ILE A 1200 100.38 -32.88 -27.94
CA ILE A 1200 99.75 -31.57 -28.02
C ILE A 1200 98.74 -31.48 -26.88
N ARG A 1201 99.02 -30.64 -25.89
CA ARG A 1201 98.25 -30.50 -24.65
C ARG A 1201 97.58 -29.13 -24.58
N GLY A 1202 96.39 -29.09 -23.99
CA GLY A 1202 95.69 -27.84 -23.71
C GLY A 1202 94.81 -27.34 -24.86
N ILE A 1203 94.44 -28.21 -25.80
CA ILE A 1203 93.53 -27.89 -26.91
C ILE A 1203 92.18 -27.43 -26.32
N PRO A 1204 91.74 -26.18 -26.50
CA PRO A 1204 90.51 -25.69 -25.88
C PRO A 1204 89.30 -26.25 -26.63
N LEU A 1205 88.45 -27.03 -25.94
CA LEU A 1205 87.28 -27.67 -26.54
C LEU A 1205 86.04 -26.74 -26.53
N GLY A 1206 86.08 -25.67 -25.74
CA GLY A 1206 85.02 -24.66 -25.64
C GLY A 1206 84.52 -24.11 -26.98
N PRO A 1207 85.38 -23.66 -27.91
CA PRO A 1207 84.97 -23.18 -29.23
C PRO A 1207 84.23 -24.22 -30.10
N ILE A 1208 84.54 -25.50 -29.93
CA ILE A 1208 83.86 -26.61 -30.63
C ILE A 1208 82.45 -26.77 -30.04
N VAL A 1209 82.33 -26.75 -28.72
CA VAL A 1209 81.03 -26.80 -28.01
C VAL A 1209 80.19 -25.56 -28.32
N ASP A 1210 80.79 -24.36 -28.34
CA ASP A 1210 80.10 -23.11 -28.67
C ASP A 1210 79.56 -23.12 -30.12
N ARG A 1211 80.32 -23.64 -31.10
CA ARG A 1211 79.81 -23.86 -32.47
C ARG A 1211 78.58 -24.78 -32.48
N LEU A 1212 78.67 -25.93 -31.80
CA LEU A 1212 77.54 -26.88 -31.69
C LEU A 1212 76.33 -26.24 -31.00
N ILE A 1213 76.54 -25.45 -29.95
CA ILE A 1213 75.51 -24.69 -29.25
C ILE A 1213 74.83 -23.66 -30.17
N THR A 1214 75.59 -22.88 -30.94
CA THR A 1214 75.02 -21.88 -31.87
C THR A 1214 74.17 -22.51 -32.98
N THR A 1215 74.36 -23.81 -33.26
CA THR A 1215 73.53 -24.56 -34.23
C THR A 1215 72.36 -25.32 -33.60
N MET A 1216 72.33 -25.49 -32.27
CA MET A 1216 71.26 -26.19 -31.54
C MET A 1216 70.08 -25.28 -31.14
N PHE A 1217 70.25 -23.96 -31.24
CA PHE A 1217 69.19 -22.99 -31.00
C PHE A 1217 68.89 -22.23 -32.30
N PRO A 1218 67.72 -22.44 -32.95
CA PRO A 1218 67.26 -21.48 -33.94
C PRO A 1218 67.09 -20.11 -33.26
N PRO A 1219 67.26 -18.99 -33.99
CA PRO A 1219 66.89 -17.68 -33.45
C PRO A 1219 65.42 -17.70 -33.03
N GLU A 1220 65.10 -17.09 -31.89
CA GLU A 1220 63.76 -17.14 -31.28
C GLU A 1220 62.68 -16.69 -32.27
N ALA A 1221 61.99 -17.67 -32.84
CA ALA A 1221 60.92 -17.53 -33.83
C ALA A 1221 59.62 -18.19 -33.34
N LEU A 1222 59.37 -18.05 -32.04
CA LEU A 1222 58.04 -18.07 -31.42
C LEU A 1222 57.96 -16.83 -30.50
N PRO A 1223 56.80 -16.18 -30.39
CA PRO A 1223 56.63 -14.93 -29.64
C PRO A 1223 56.68 -15.12 -28.11
#